data_AF-H7ELC5-F1
#
_entry.id   AF-H7ELC5-F1
#
_cell.length_a   1.000
_cell.length_b   1.000
_cell.length_c   1.000
_cell.angle_alpha   90.00
_cell.angle_beta   90.00
_cell.angle_gamma   90.00
#
_symmetry.space_group_name_H-M   'P 1'
#
loop_
_entity.id
_entity.type
_entity.pdbx_description
1 polymer ?
#
loop_
_entity_poly.entity_id
_entity_poly.type
_entity_poly.pdbx_seq_one_letter_code
_entity_poly.pdbx_strand_id
1 'polypeptide(L)'
;MPKIEVNEKLFFNLLGTKYDYDTLEKKLTCGKAELDEKPDMSQGEDERVIKIELNDTNRPDLWSTGGVARCLRLHGGAKRSDYSSFMSKEGAIKDCGDRIAYVDESIKEVRPFMVSFVISGKPIDDPMLKDIIQTQEKLCWNFGRKRKTISMGVYRSAQIKWPVHYKGVNPDETSFVPLGCDAPMTCRQILSDHPKGKDFGWILKDAKKFPLLTDDNGEVMSMAPIINSATLGAVQVGDKDLMVELTGDNMENLILSANIVACDFHDAGYEILPVKVVHPYETGFGKEITVPFYFQKTTKATLSAINKKLGSKLTKAEVLDALARLDNDVESNDIPCTEKTAKYCPAGTDTEFTLSPAPYRNDFLHEVDVIEDVMIGMGLDFFKPERPSEFTVGHLSPVTLFSRKAKEIMVGLGYQEMIFNYLGSKRDYIDRMNISADNVIEILNPMSENYQFVRPSIIASLLRAESAAANAIFPHKIFEIGKVAFLDSAENTGTKTIQSLGFLTAANDANFNALASEVSTILYYLDHKYEVKETSDPRFIPGRQAGIIVNGVQVGVFGEVHPQVLENWQISVPCVAGEINVESLMPNSTSANESKKDEKKCDAAEFDQAEYFNSHIQLLVAKIEKVECNPKGDKLYIETMDDGSGTPRIIQSGLRPYLSESDLLGKHVIIAANLAPRKMKGVESFGMLLACDYTENGEEKVELLTAPWAKPGTQIVLEGCGEFEKPAKIDIDKFCKVEYNIRNNTMMIAGKKALADGKEIKTEKANDCDVC
;
A
#
# COMPACT_ATOMS: atom_id res chain seq x y z
N MET A 1 -8.92 -12.70 -5.76
CA MET A 1 -7.93 -13.70 -6.19
C MET A 1 -8.42 -14.35 -7.47
N PRO A 2 -7.58 -14.52 -8.51
CA PRO A 2 -7.95 -15.25 -9.71
C PRO A 2 -8.23 -16.72 -9.37
N LYS A 3 -9.37 -17.24 -9.84
CA LYS A 3 -9.71 -18.66 -9.75
C LYS A 3 -9.76 -19.25 -11.14
N ILE A 4 -9.19 -20.43 -11.33
CA ILE A 4 -9.24 -21.16 -12.60
C ILE A 4 -9.86 -22.54 -12.39
N GLU A 5 -10.60 -22.98 -13.40
CA GLU A 5 -11.24 -24.28 -13.47
C GLU A 5 -10.51 -25.10 -14.53
N VAL A 6 -9.78 -26.13 -14.12
CA VAL A 6 -8.98 -26.94 -15.03
C VAL A 6 -9.60 -28.33 -15.18
N ASN A 7 -9.70 -28.84 -16.40
CA ASN A 7 -10.12 -30.22 -16.62
C ASN A 7 -9.04 -31.18 -16.11
N GLU A 8 -9.41 -32.15 -15.27
CA GLU A 8 -8.47 -33.03 -14.58
C GLU A 8 -7.55 -33.77 -15.56
N LYS A 9 -8.13 -34.41 -16.57
CA LYS A 9 -7.36 -35.18 -17.54
C LYS A 9 -6.41 -34.30 -18.34
N LEU A 10 -6.88 -33.15 -18.83
CA LEU A 10 -6.03 -32.21 -19.56
C LEU A 10 -4.88 -31.71 -18.67
N PHE A 11 -5.18 -31.29 -17.44
CA PHE A 11 -4.20 -30.77 -16.49
C PHE A 11 -3.10 -31.79 -16.18
N PHE A 12 -3.47 -33.03 -15.83
CA PHE A 12 -2.47 -34.06 -15.53
C PHE A 12 -1.71 -34.55 -16.77
N ASN A 13 -2.32 -34.51 -17.96
CA ASN A 13 -1.61 -34.80 -19.20
C ASN A 13 -0.52 -33.76 -19.50
N LEU A 14 -0.81 -32.46 -19.28
CA LEU A 14 0.17 -31.39 -19.46
C LEU A 14 1.27 -31.41 -18.39
N LEU A 15 0.90 -31.73 -17.15
CA LEU A 15 1.83 -31.91 -16.03
C LEU A 15 2.75 -33.13 -16.24
N GLY A 16 2.24 -34.18 -16.90
CA GLY A 16 2.98 -35.41 -17.19
C GLY A 16 3.09 -36.36 -15.98
N THR A 17 2.50 -36.01 -14.84
CA THR A 17 2.44 -36.84 -13.63
C THR A 17 1.10 -36.62 -12.95
N LYS A 18 0.44 -37.70 -12.52
CA LYS A 18 -0.81 -37.65 -11.75
C LYS A 18 -0.51 -37.65 -10.25
N TYR A 19 -1.13 -36.74 -9.51
CA TYR A 19 -1.03 -36.65 -8.05
C TYR A 19 -2.37 -36.95 -7.39
N ASP A 20 -2.35 -37.44 -6.16
CA ASP A 20 -3.50 -37.30 -5.26
C ASP A 20 -3.68 -35.83 -4.86
N TYR A 21 -4.89 -35.44 -4.44
CA TYR A 21 -5.20 -34.03 -4.20
C TYR A 21 -4.48 -33.43 -2.99
N ASP A 22 -4.14 -34.22 -1.97
CA ASP A 22 -3.41 -33.71 -0.80
C ASP A 22 -1.94 -33.42 -1.19
N THR A 23 -1.35 -34.25 -2.07
CA THR A 23 -0.04 -33.98 -2.67
C THR A 23 -0.08 -32.81 -3.64
N LEU A 24 -1.13 -32.70 -4.45
CA LEU A 24 -1.33 -31.58 -5.38
C LEU A 24 -1.41 -30.26 -4.62
N GLU A 25 -2.21 -30.19 -3.56
CA GLU A 25 -2.38 -29.00 -2.72
C GLU A 25 -1.04 -28.49 -2.17
N LYS A 26 -0.19 -29.40 -1.66
CA LYS A 26 1.15 -29.03 -1.20
C LYS A 26 2.03 -28.48 -2.32
N LYS A 27 1.96 -29.07 -3.51
CA LYS A 27 2.77 -28.63 -4.67
C LYS A 27 2.30 -27.30 -5.24
N LEU A 28 1.01 -26.99 -5.19
CA LEU A 28 0.44 -25.73 -5.66
C LEU A 28 1.04 -24.50 -4.95
N THR A 29 1.61 -24.67 -3.76
CA THR A 29 2.32 -23.59 -3.03
C THR A 29 3.46 -22.96 -3.83
N CYS A 30 4.11 -23.68 -4.75
CA CYS A 30 5.16 -23.09 -5.60
C CYS A 30 4.62 -22.08 -6.62
N GLY A 31 3.34 -22.18 -6.96
CA GLY A 31 2.62 -21.19 -7.78
C GLY A 31 1.83 -20.17 -6.94
N LYS A 32 2.07 -20.11 -5.61
CA LYS A 32 1.23 -19.40 -4.64
C LYS A 32 -0.25 -19.75 -4.83
N ALA A 33 -0.54 -21.01 -5.09
CA ALA A 33 -1.88 -21.49 -5.41
C ALA A 33 -2.37 -22.50 -4.36
N GLU A 34 -3.68 -22.66 -4.28
CA GLU A 34 -4.34 -23.65 -3.43
C GLU A 34 -5.57 -24.26 -4.14
N LEU A 35 -6.03 -25.40 -3.65
CA LEU A 35 -7.31 -25.95 -4.11
C LEU A 35 -8.44 -25.15 -3.46
N ASP A 36 -9.33 -24.60 -4.26
CA ASP A 36 -10.51 -23.87 -3.77
C ASP A 36 -11.46 -24.82 -3.02
N GLU A 37 -11.61 -26.04 -3.57
CA GLU A 37 -12.35 -27.14 -2.95
C GLU A 37 -11.82 -28.49 -3.44
N LYS A 38 -12.11 -29.57 -2.69
CA LYS A 38 -11.80 -30.93 -3.17
C LYS A 38 -12.69 -31.27 -4.37
N PRO A 39 -12.15 -31.80 -5.48
CA PRO A 39 -12.94 -32.13 -6.66
C PRO A 39 -14.05 -33.16 -6.40
N ASP A 40 -15.15 -33.06 -7.16
CA ASP A 40 -16.29 -33.97 -7.03
C ASP A 40 -15.95 -35.37 -7.55
N MET A 41 -15.71 -36.30 -6.61
CA MET A 41 -15.38 -37.71 -6.86
C MET A 41 -16.47 -38.51 -7.60
N SER A 42 -17.68 -37.99 -7.73
CA SER A 42 -18.76 -38.65 -8.47
C SER A 42 -18.61 -38.55 -10.00
N GLN A 43 -17.89 -37.55 -10.50
CA GLN A 43 -17.65 -37.34 -11.93
C GLN A 43 -16.49 -38.21 -12.45
N GLY A 44 -16.57 -38.63 -13.71
CA GLY A 44 -15.45 -39.30 -14.39
C GLY A 44 -14.30 -38.34 -14.68
N GLU A 45 -13.07 -38.86 -14.79
CA GLU A 45 -11.85 -38.02 -14.96
C GLU A 45 -11.89 -37.14 -16.23
N ASP A 46 -12.60 -37.57 -17.27
CA ASP A 46 -12.77 -36.80 -18.51
C ASP A 46 -13.62 -35.53 -18.32
N GLU A 47 -14.53 -35.52 -17.34
CA GLU A 47 -15.47 -34.42 -17.09
C GLU A 47 -15.15 -33.66 -15.79
N ARG A 48 -14.35 -34.26 -14.91
CA ARG A 48 -14.01 -33.70 -13.60
C ARG A 48 -13.22 -32.40 -13.74
N VAL A 49 -13.62 -31.40 -12.95
CA VAL A 49 -12.98 -30.09 -12.85
C VAL A 49 -12.22 -29.97 -11.53
N ILE A 50 -11.00 -29.46 -11.59
CA ILE A 50 -10.21 -29.04 -10.42
C ILE A 50 -10.26 -27.50 -10.35
N LYS A 51 -10.67 -26.97 -9.21
CA LYS A 51 -10.71 -25.51 -8.99
C LYS A 51 -9.48 -25.08 -8.21
N ILE A 52 -8.70 -24.18 -8.81
CA ILE A 52 -7.45 -23.69 -8.25
C ILE A 52 -7.58 -22.18 -8.02
N GLU A 53 -7.35 -21.74 -6.78
CA GLU A 53 -7.28 -20.34 -6.40
C GLU A 53 -5.82 -19.87 -6.36
N LEU A 54 -5.55 -18.72 -7.00
CA LEU A 54 -4.21 -18.14 -7.12
C LEU A 54 -4.12 -16.99 -6.11
N ASN A 55 -3.27 -17.16 -5.09
CA ASN A 55 -3.07 -16.18 -4.02
C ASN A 55 -2.23 -14.97 -4.45
N ASP A 56 -1.85 -14.88 -5.72
CA ASP A 56 -1.10 -13.76 -6.30
C ASP A 56 -1.74 -13.28 -7.61
N THR A 57 -1.65 -11.97 -7.84
CA THR A 57 -2.10 -11.31 -9.07
C THR A 57 -0.96 -10.88 -9.99
N ASN A 58 0.30 -11.03 -9.56
CA ASN A 58 1.48 -10.60 -10.32
C ASN A 58 1.91 -11.59 -11.41
N ARG A 59 1.39 -12.82 -11.37
CA ARG A 59 1.74 -13.94 -12.25
C ARG A 59 0.57 -14.31 -13.18
N PRO A 60 0.24 -13.48 -14.19
CA PRO A 60 -0.84 -13.78 -15.13
C PRO A 60 -0.57 -15.04 -15.97
N ASP A 61 0.69 -15.47 -16.07
CA ASP A 61 1.08 -16.73 -16.70
C ASP A 61 0.53 -17.97 -15.99
N LEU A 62 0.11 -17.86 -14.73
CA LEU A 62 -0.49 -18.96 -13.98
C LEU A 62 -2.02 -18.99 -14.07
N TRP A 63 -2.65 -18.11 -14.85
CA TRP A 63 -4.12 -18.04 -14.95
C TRP A 63 -4.70 -18.91 -16.08
N SER A 64 -3.96 -19.97 -16.44
CA SER A 64 -4.33 -20.97 -17.44
C SER A 64 -3.97 -22.38 -16.96
N THR A 65 -4.60 -23.40 -17.54
CA THR A 65 -4.24 -24.80 -17.25
C THR A 65 -2.78 -25.08 -17.60
N GLY A 66 -2.32 -24.61 -18.77
CA GLY A 66 -0.95 -24.77 -19.24
C GLY A 66 0.08 -24.12 -18.33
N GLY A 67 -0.21 -22.92 -17.84
CA GLY A 67 0.66 -22.16 -16.94
C GLY A 67 0.92 -22.84 -15.61
N VAL A 68 -0.13 -23.27 -14.92
CA VAL A 68 -0.01 -23.98 -13.64
C VAL A 68 0.69 -25.34 -13.85
N ALA A 69 0.31 -26.08 -14.89
CA ALA A 69 0.95 -27.37 -15.19
C ALA A 69 2.45 -27.19 -15.48
N ARG A 70 2.84 -26.17 -16.26
CA ARG A 70 4.24 -25.81 -16.53
C ARG A 70 4.99 -25.49 -15.23
N CYS A 71 4.45 -24.62 -14.38
CA CYS A 71 5.06 -24.25 -13.10
C CYS A 71 5.35 -25.46 -12.21
N LEU A 72 4.35 -26.33 -11.99
CA LEU A 72 4.48 -27.52 -11.17
C LEU A 72 5.49 -28.53 -11.74
N ARG A 73 5.46 -28.72 -13.07
CA ARG A 73 6.35 -29.62 -13.79
C ARG A 73 7.81 -29.18 -13.68
N LEU A 74 8.08 -27.90 -13.88
CA LEU A 74 9.44 -27.33 -13.78
C LEU A 74 9.95 -27.30 -12.34
N HIS A 75 9.09 -26.95 -11.37
CA HIS A 75 9.45 -27.01 -9.95
C HIS A 75 9.83 -28.43 -9.52
N GLY A 76 9.13 -29.43 -10.09
CA GLY A 76 9.43 -30.85 -9.96
C GLY A 76 10.72 -31.32 -10.64
N GLY A 77 11.46 -30.46 -11.33
CA GLY A 77 12.75 -30.76 -11.98
C GLY A 77 12.63 -31.30 -13.41
N ALA A 78 11.51 -31.09 -14.09
CA ALA A 78 11.38 -31.48 -15.49
C ALA A 78 12.24 -30.63 -16.43
N LYS A 79 12.44 -31.13 -17.65
CA LYS A 79 13.16 -30.41 -18.71
C LYS A 79 12.35 -29.19 -19.16
N ARG A 80 13.05 -28.06 -19.31
CA ARG A 80 12.50 -26.81 -19.86
C ARG A 80 12.13 -26.96 -21.33
N SER A 81 11.04 -26.30 -21.73
CA SER A 81 10.62 -26.20 -23.13
C SER A 81 11.50 -25.19 -23.88
N ASP A 82 11.71 -25.42 -25.17
CA ASP A 82 12.49 -24.51 -26.02
C ASP A 82 11.57 -23.64 -26.88
N TYR A 83 11.36 -22.41 -26.43
CA TYR A 83 10.54 -21.43 -27.14
C TYR A 83 11.29 -20.71 -28.27
N SER A 84 12.58 -20.99 -28.47
CA SER A 84 13.41 -20.28 -29.45
C SER A 84 12.99 -20.50 -30.89
N SER A 85 12.18 -21.53 -31.19
CA SER A 85 11.69 -21.83 -32.53
C SER A 85 10.77 -20.73 -33.10
N PHE A 86 9.90 -20.17 -32.26
CA PHE A 86 8.87 -19.19 -32.66
C PHE A 86 9.04 -17.81 -32.02
N MET A 87 9.85 -17.69 -30.96
CA MET A 87 10.03 -16.43 -30.26
C MET A 87 10.96 -15.48 -31.05
N SER A 88 10.41 -14.36 -31.52
CA SER A 88 11.21 -13.25 -32.07
C SER A 88 11.88 -12.46 -30.96
N LYS A 89 12.98 -11.78 -31.26
CA LYS A 89 13.62 -10.82 -30.36
C LYS A 89 14.35 -9.75 -31.16
N GLU A 90 14.82 -8.71 -30.48
CA GLU A 90 15.66 -7.69 -31.11
C GLU A 90 16.87 -8.33 -31.82
N GLY A 91 17.09 -7.98 -33.09
CA GLY A 91 18.14 -8.55 -33.93
C GLY A 91 17.90 -9.97 -34.45
N ALA A 92 16.82 -10.65 -34.05
CA ALA A 92 16.49 -12.00 -34.53
C ALA A 92 14.96 -12.18 -34.67
N ILE A 93 14.44 -11.77 -35.83
CA ILE A 93 13.02 -11.88 -36.18
C ILE A 93 12.72 -13.24 -36.80
N LYS A 94 11.63 -13.89 -36.38
CA LYS A 94 11.18 -15.17 -36.93
C LYS A 94 10.39 -15.02 -38.22
N ASP A 95 10.40 -16.07 -39.03
CA ASP A 95 9.65 -16.09 -40.28
C ASP A 95 8.14 -16.06 -40.02
N CYS A 96 7.46 -15.13 -40.69
CA CYS A 96 6.01 -14.93 -40.63
C CYS A 96 5.30 -15.36 -41.91
N GLY A 97 6.02 -15.81 -42.95
CA GLY A 97 5.43 -16.15 -44.24
C GLY A 97 4.59 -15.02 -44.82
N ASP A 98 3.36 -15.34 -45.21
CA ASP A 98 2.34 -14.40 -45.72
C ASP A 98 1.44 -13.80 -44.62
N ARG A 99 1.67 -14.17 -43.35
CA ARG A 99 0.83 -13.74 -42.23
C ARG A 99 1.19 -12.34 -41.76
N ILE A 100 0.50 -11.36 -42.35
CA ILE A 100 0.69 -9.93 -42.08
C ILE A 100 -0.63 -9.30 -41.64
N ALA A 101 -0.59 -8.48 -40.59
CA ALA A 101 -1.71 -7.63 -40.18
C ALA A 101 -1.31 -6.14 -40.27
N TYR A 102 -2.18 -5.31 -40.83
CA TYR A 102 -2.00 -3.86 -40.92
C TYR A 102 -2.93 -3.15 -39.93
N VAL A 103 -2.35 -2.25 -39.13
CA VAL A 103 -3.10 -1.34 -38.27
C VAL A 103 -3.25 0.00 -38.97
N ASP A 104 -4.47 0.55 -38.95
CA ASP A 104 -4.77 1.84 -39.56
C ASP A 104 -4.67 2.98 -38.53
N GLU A 105 -4.26 4.17 -38.98
CA GLU A 105 -4.10 5.34 -38.11
C GLU A 105 -5.41 5.77 -37.44
N SER A 106 -6.56 5.44 -38.03
CA SER A 106 -7.88 5.80 -37.50
C SER A 106 -8.20 5.23 -36.12
N ILE A 107 -7.46 4.23 -35.64
CA ILE A 107 -7.71 3.61 -34.32
C ILE A 107 -6.77 4.07 -33.22
N LYS A 108 -5.80 4.92 -33.54
CA LYS A 108 -4.75 5.38 -32.62
C LYS A 108 -5.28 5.94 -31.30
N GLU A 109 -6.31 6.78 -31.37
CA GLU A 109 -6.89 7.46 -30.20
C GLU A 109 -7.91 6.60 -29.42
N VAL A 110 -8.28 5.44 -29.95
CA VAL A 110 -9.32 4.57 -29.35
C VAL A 110 -8.70 3.31 -28.77
N ARG A 111 -7.93 2.56 -29.58
CA ARG A 111 -7.31 1.29 -29.21
C ARG A 111 -6.11 1.00 -30.12
N PRO A 112 -4.96 1.63 -29.86
CA PRO A 112 -3.87 1.78 -30.82
C PRO A 112 -3.10 0.50 -31.16
N PHE A 113 -3.08 -0.51 -30.28
CA PHE A 113 -2.15 -1.63 -30.45
C PHE A 113 -2.88 -2.93 -30.74
N MET A 114 -2.20 -3.77 -31.52
CA MET A 114 -2.62 -5.11 -31.92
C MET A 114 -1.36 -5.97 -32.04
N VAL A 115 -1.44 -7.21 -31.57
CA VAL A 115 -0.45 -8.26 -31.82
C VAL A 115 -1.19 -9.55 -32.17
N SER A 116 -0.53 -10.47 -32.86
CA SER A 116 -1.15 -11.74 -33.23
C SER A 116 -0.10 -12.83 -33.43
N PHE A 117 -0.54 -14.08 -33.37
CA PHE A 117 0.19 -15.27 -33.80
C PHE A 117 -0.81 -16.35 -34.23
N VAL A 118 -0.33 -17.42 -34.87
CA VAL A 118 -1.16 -18.57 -35.24
C VAL A 118 -0.68 -19.81 -34.46
N ILE A 119 -1.63 -20.54 -33.90
CA ILE A 119 -1.45 -21.87 -33.31
C ILE A 119 -1.76 -22.87 -34.40
N SER A 120 -0.85 -23.78 -34.71
CA SER A 120 -0.96 -24.75 -35.81
C SER A 120 -0.79 -26.18 -35.30
N GLY A 121 -1.48 -27.14 -35.93
CA GLY A 121 -1.24 -28.57 -35.70
C GLY A 121 -2.49 -29.43 -35.52
N LYS A 122 -2.65 -30.03 -34.34
CA LYS A 122 -3.75 -30.98 -34.07
C LYS A 122 -5.11 -30.25 -33.95
N PRO A 123 -6.23 -30.93 -34.22
CA PRO A 123 -7.55 -30.36 -33.96
C PRO A 123 -7.73 -30.01 -32.48
N ILE A 124 -8.46 -28.93 -32.21
CA ILE A 124 -8.82 -28.51 -30.85
C ILE A 124 -9.95 -29.41 -30.34
N ASP A 125 -9.74 -30.05 -29.19
CA ASP A 125 -10.75 -30.84 -28.50
C ASP A 125 -11.59 -29.98 -27.53
N ASP A 126 -12.66 -30.56 -26.99
CA ASP A 126 -13.58 -29.85 -26.08
C ASP A 126 -12.88 -29.32 -24.81
N PRO A 127 -12.03 -30.10 -24.09
CA PRO A 127 -11.30 -29.59 -22.94
C PRO A 127 -10.38 -28.41 -23.29
N MET A 128 -9.65 -28.49 -24.41
CA MET A 128 -8.78 -27.39 -24.85
C MET A 128 -9.59 -26.16 -25.23
N LEU A 129 -10.72 -26.31 -25.93
CA LEU A 129 -11.58 -25.17 -26.28
C LEU A 129 -12.09 -24.44 -25.04
N LYS A 130 -12.52 -25.19 -24.00
CA LYS A 130 -12.93 -24.62 -22.72
C LYS A 130 -11.78 -23.89 -22.02
N ASP A 131 -10.57 -24.45 -22.04
CA ASP A 131 -9.39 -23.80 -21.46
C ASP A 131 -9.00 -22.51 -22.18
N ILE A 132 -9.14 -22.45 -23.51
CA ILE A 132 -8.92 -21.24 -24.31
C ILE A 132 -9.90 -20.14 -23.91
N ILE A 133 -11.19 -20.47 -23.83
CA ILE A 133 -12.25 -19.52 -23.45
C ILE A 133 -12.00 -19.02 -22.03
N GLN A 134 -11.66 -19.91 -21.10
CA GLN A 134 -11.31 -19.51 -19.74
C GLN A 134 -10.09 -18.59 -19.73
N THR A 135 -8.99 -18.96 -20.39
CA THR A 135 -7.75 -18.17 -20.43
C THR A 135 -8.01 -16.78 -21.03
N GLN A 136 -8.81 -16.71 -22.08
CA GLN A 136 -9.32 -15.47 -22.66
C GLN A 136 -10.02 -14.62 -21.59
N GLU A 137 -10.98 -15.21 -20.86
CA GLU A 137 -11.74 -14.51 -19.85
C GLU A 137 -10.86 -14.05 -18.68
N LYS A 138 -9.95 -14.89 -18.16
CA LYS A 138 -9.09 -14.54 -17.02
C LYS A 138 -8.09 -13.44 -17.38
N LEU A 139 -7.40 -13.56 -18.51
CA LEU A 139 -6.46 -12.53 -18.96
C LEU A 139 -7.18 -11.22 -19.27
N CYS A 140 -8.28 -11.26 -20.03
CA CYS A 140 -8.96 -10.01 -20.40
C CYS A 140 -9.75 -9.37 -19.26
N TRP A 141 -10.28 -10.16 -18.32
CA TRP A 141 -11.05 -9.64 -17.19
C TRP A 141 -10.16 -9.09 -16.08
N ASN A 142 -9.17 -9.86 -15.64
CA ASN A 142 -8.31 -9.47 -14.53
C ASN A 142 -7.17 -8.56 -15.02
N PHE A 143 -6.30 -9.06 -15.90
CA PHE A 143 -5.13 -8.31 -16.38
C PHE A 143 -5.56 -7.17 -17.33
N GLY A 144 -6.52 -7.47 -18.19
CA GLY A 144 -7.14 -6.54 -19.15
C GLY A 144 -8.15 -5.55 -18.55
N ARG A 145 -8.37 -5.55 -17.23
CA ARG A 145 -9.35 -4.70 -16.51
C ARG A 145 -10.72 -4.67 -17.18
N LYS A 146 -11.37 -5.82 -17.27
CA LYS A 146 -12.65 -6.05 -17.97
C LYS A 146 -12.58 -5.61 -19.44
N ARG A 147 -11.56 -6.09 -20.15
CA ARG A 147 -11.25 -5.84 -21.57
C ARG A 147 -10.80 -4.43 -21.94
N LYS A 148 -10.78 -3.50 -20.98
CA LYS A 148 -10.37 -2.11 -21.20
C LYS A 148 -8.98 -2.03 -21.82
N THR A 149 -7.99 -2.69 -21.22
CA THR A 149 -6.58 -2.61 -21.65
C THR A 149 -6.17 -3.74 -22.59
N ILE A 150 -6.78 -4.93 -22.46
CA ILE A 150 -6.44 -6.12 -23.27
C ILE A 150 -7.72 -6.85 -23.67
N SER A 151 -7.84 -7.18 -24.95
CA SER A 151 -8.91 -8.03 -25.46
C SER A 151 -8.30 -9.04 -26.38
N MET A 152 -8.62 -10.31 -26.17
CA MET A 152 -8.12 -11.43 -26.95
C MET A 152 -9.25 -11.99 -27.81
N GLY A 153 -8.97 -12.21 -29.10
CA GLY A 153 -9.83 -12.88 -30.06
C GLY A 153 -9.16 -14.13 -30.61
N VAL A 154 -9.96 -15.15 -30.93
CA VAL A 154 -9.49 -16.41 -31.53
C VAL A 154 -10.32 -16.70 -32.77
N TYR A 155 -9.65 -17.03 -33.88
CA TYR A 155 -10.26 -17.18 -35.21
C TYR A 155 -9.72 -18.41 -35.92
N ARG A 156 -10.50 -18.97 -36.85
CA ARG A 156 -10.08 -20.11 -37.67
C ARG A 156 -9.13 -19.63 -38.76
N SER A 157 -7.83 -19.86 -38.60
CA SER A 157 -6.77 -19.33 -39.48
C SER A 157 -6.99 -19.73 -40.95
N ALA A 158 -7.44 -20.97 -41.19
CA ALA A 158 -7.70 -21.48 -42.54
C ALA A 158 -8.78 -20.71 -43.33
N GLN A 159 -9.66 -19.97 -42.65
CA GLN A 159 -10.71 -19.17 -43.29
C GLN A 159 -10.30 -17.71 -43.53
N ILE A 160 -9.14 -17.30 -43.02
CA ILE A 160 -8.67 -15.93 -43.12
C ILE A 160 -7.92 -15.74 -44.44
N LYS A 161 -8.32 -14.75 -45.22
CA LYS A 161 -7.50 -14.24 -46.33
C LYS A 161 -6.56 -13.15 -45.83
N TRP A 162 -5.26 -13.43 -45.85
CA TRP A 162 -4.21 -12.47 -45.50
C TRP A 162 -3.99 -11.43 -46.62
N PRO A 163 -3.60 -10.18 -46.28
CA PRO A 163 -3.38 -9.64 -44.93
C PRO A 163 -4.66 -9.31 -44.16
N VAL A 164 -4.56 -9.30 -42.82
CA VAL A 164 -5.63 -8.82 -41.93
C VAL A 164 -5.53 -7.30 -41.77
N HIS A 165 -6.67 -6.62 -41.65
CA HIS A 165 -6.75 -5.16 -41.52
C HIS A 165 -7.48 -4.79 -40.22
N TYR A 166 -6.83 -4.01 -39.36
CA TYR A 166 -7.39 -3.48 -38.11
C TYR A 166 -7.58 -1.96 -38.22
N LYS A 167 -8.84 -1.51 -38.29
CA LYS A 167 -9.19 -0.11 -38.60
C LYS A 167 -10.37 0.41 -37.80
N GLY A 168 -10.46 1.73 -37.68
CA GLY A 168 -11.61 2.43 -37.11
C GLY A 168 -12.70 2.66 -38.14
N VAL A 169 -13.91 2.16 -37.89
CA VAL A 169 -15.07 2.29 -38.77
C VAL A 169 -16.15 3.21 -38.21
N ASN A 170 -17.03 3.70 -39.09
CA ASN A 170 -18.24 4.40 -38.67
C ASN A 170 -19.23 3.39 -38.06
N PRO A 171 -19.56 3.51 -36.76
CA PRO A 171 -20.37 2.50 -36.07
C PRO A 171 -21.84 2.45 -36.51
N ASP A 172 -22.33 3.50 -37.18
CA ASP A 172 -23.72 3.60 -37.62
C ASP A 172 -23.90 3.10 -39.07
N GLU A 173 -22.81 3.00 -39.85
CA GLU A 173 -22.83 2.53 -41.26
C GLU A 173 -22.32 1.09 -41.41
N THR A 174 -21.51 0.61 -40.46
CA THR A 174 -20.87 -0.71 -40.55
C THR A 174 -21.69 -1.75 -39.79
N SER A 175 -22.05 -2.84 -40.47
CA SER A 175 -22.84 -3.93 -39.90
C SER A 175 -22.24 -5.31 -40.20
N PHE A 176 -22.36 -6.23 -39.26
CA PHE A 176 -22.01 -7.65 -39.44
C PHE A 176 -22.90 -8.50 -38.55
N VAL A 177 -22.86 -9.84 -38.73
CA VAL A 177 -23.59 -10.78 -37.87
C VAL A 177 -22.71 -11.10 -36.65
N PRO A 178 -23.05 -10.62 -35.43
CA PRO A 178 -22.26 -10.91 -34.23
C PRO A 178 -22.46 -12.37 -33.79
N LEU A 179 -21.45 -12.92 -33.11
CA LEU A 179 -21.49 -14.29 -32.59
C LEU A 179 -22.73 -14.52 -31.70
N GLY A 180 -23.52 -15.55 -32.00
CA GLY A 180 -24.75 -15.88 -31.27
C GLY A 180 -26.00 -15.16 -31.80
N CYS A 181 -25.92 -14.49 -32.95
CA CYS A 181 -27.05 -13.90 -33.66
C CYS A 181 -27.14 -14.42 -35.09
N ASP A 182 -28.34 -14.36 -35.69
CA ASP A 182 -28.60 -14.83 -37.06
C ASP A 182 -28.78 -13.68 -38.07
N ALA A 183 -28.85 -12.43 -37.60
CA ALA A 183 -29.09 -11.24 -38.41
C ALA A 183 -27.98 -10.20 -38.21
N PRO A 184 -27.65 -9.41 -39.26
CA PRO A 184 -26.66 -8.36 -39.15
C PRO A 184 -27.15 -7.22 -38.26
N MET A 185 -26.24 -6.67 -37.48
CA MET A 185 -26.46 -5.52 -36.61
C MET A 185 -25.39 -4.47 -36.90
N THR A 186 -25.76 -3.19 -36.86
CA THR A 186 -24.75 -2.12 -36.88
C THR A 186 -23.87 -2.20 -35.64
N CYS A 187 -22.62 -1.76 -35.75
CA CYS A 187 -21.70 -1.70 -34.61
C CYS A 187 -22.29 -0.92 -33.43
N ARG A 188 -23.08 0.14 -33.68
CA ARG A 188 -23.81 0.88 -32.63
C ARG A 188 -24.90 0.05 -31.96
N GLN A 189 -25.73 -0.66 -32.74
CA GLN A 189 -26.78 -1.54 -32.21
C GLN A 189 -26.22 -2.67 -31.36
N ILE A 190 -25.04 -3.20 -31.72
CA ILE A 190 -24.37 -4.23 -30.93
C ILE A 190 -24.16 -3.76 -29.49
N LEU A 191 -23.83 -2.47 -29.25
CA LEU A 191 -23.61 -1.98 -27.88
C LEU A 191 -24.89 -1.97 -27.03
N SER A 192 -26.06 -1.70 -27.62
CA SER A 192 -27.31 -1.61 -26.88
C SER A 192 -28.02 -2.96 -26.73
N ASP A 193 -27.96 -3.79 -27.77
CA ASP A 193 -28.88 -4.91 -27.92
C ASP A 193 -28.21 -6.26 -27.61
N HIS A 194 -26.94 -6.42 -28.01
CA HIS A 194 -26.21 -7.66 -27.81
C HIS A 194 -25.77 -7.84 -26.34
N PRO A 195 -25.84 -9.04 -25.74
CA PRO A 195 -25.44 -9.27 -24.35
C PRO A 195 -24.02 -8.77 -24.03
N LYS A 196 -23.03 -9.11 -24.87
CA LYS A 196 -21.64 -8.62 -24.71
C LYS A 196 -21.49 -7.12 -24.94
N GLY A 197 -22.38 -6.50 -25.70
CA GLY A 197 -22.44 -5.05 -25.84
C GLY A 197 -22.91 -4.37 -24.56
N LYS A 198 -23.88 -4.96 -23.86
CA LYS A 198 -24.31 -4.46 -22.53
C LYS A 198 -23.21 -4.60 -21.49
N ASP A 199 -22.46 -5.70 -21.53
CA ASP A 199 -21.38 -5.97 -20.56
C ASP A 199 -20.16 -5.05 -20.76
N PHE A 200 -19.75 -4.81 -22.02
CA PHE A 200 -18.46 -4.17 -22.34
C PHE A 200 -18.58 -2.89 -23.19
N GLY A 201 -19.77 -2.53 -23.64
CA GLY A 201 -19.98 -1.41 -24.56
C GLY A 201 -19.62 -0.05 -23.99
N TRP A 202 -19.54 0.08 -22.66
CA TRP A 202 -19.02 1.26 -21.98
C TRP A 202 -17.57 1.59 -22.39
N ILE A 203 -16.79 0.64 -22.89
CA ILE A 203 -15.42 0.87 -23.39
C ILE A 203 -15.42 1.74 -24.65
N LEU A 204 -16.40 1.56 -25.53
CA LEU A 204 -16.49 2.26 -26.83
C LEU A 204 -17.60 3.31 -26.89
N LYS A 205 -18.39 3.47 -25.82
CA LYS A 205 -19.61 4.29 -25.80
C LYS A 205 -19.39 5.70 -26.35
N ASP A 206 -18.29 6.34 -25.95
CA ASP A 206 -17.96 7.73 -26.31
C ASP A 206 -17.01 7.84 -27.52
N ALA A 207 -16.63 6.70 -28.12
CA ALA A 207 -15.75 6.68 -29.28
C ALA A 207 -16.49 7.05 -30.56
N LYS A 208 -15.85 7.88 -31.40
CA LYS A 208 -16.39 8.28 -32.72
C LYS A 208 -16.25 7.17 -33.77
N LYS A 209 -15.19 6.37 -33.67
CA LYS A 209 -14.90 5.25 -34.55
C LYS A 209 -14.75 3.99 -33.73
N PHE A 210 -15.24 2.86 -34.22
CA PHE A 210 -15.13 1.59 -33.52
C PHE A 210 -14.03 0.72 -34.13
N PRO A 211 -13.22 0.03 -33.31
CA PRO A 211 -12.23 -0.91 -33.81
C PRO A 211 -12.89 -2.09 -34.51
N LEU A 212 -12.47 -2.38 -35.74
CA LEU A 212 -12.96 -3.51 -36.52
C LEU A 212 -11.78 -4.23 -37.17
N LEU A 213 -11.81 -5.56 -37.08
CA LEU A 213 -10.88 -6.44 -37.77
C LEU A 213 -11.57 -7.06 -38.99
N THR A 214 -10.91 -7.00 -40.14
CA THR A 214 -11.37 -7.63 -41.39
C THR A 214 -10.24 -8.40 -42.05
N ASP A 215 -10.58 -9.43 -42.83
CA ASP A 215 -9.63 -10.08 -43.73
C ASP A 215 -9.42 -9.24 -45.02
N ASP A 216 -8.62 -9.75 -45.96
CA ASP A 216 -8.33 -9.05 -47.23
C ASP A 216 -9.51 -9.03 -48.21
N ASN A 217 -10.51 -9.92 -48.03
CA ASN A 217 -11.77 -9.87 -48.78
C ASN A 217 -12.74 -8.83 -48.20
N GLY A 218 -12.42 -8.22 -47.05
CA GLY A 218 -13.28 -7.29 -46.34
C GLY A 218 -14.35 -7.97 -45.47
N GLU A 219 -14.25 -9.28 -45.23
CA GLU A 219 -15.15 -9.98 -44.31
C GLU A 219 -14.79 -9.65 -42.85
N VAL A 220 -15.80 -9.38 -42.03
CA VAL A 220 -15.61 -8.97 -40.64
C VAL A 220 -15.23 -10.16 -39.76
N MET A 221 -14.12 -10.04 -39.07
CA MET A 221 -13.65 -11.01 -38.07
C MET A 221 -14.18 -10.68 -36.68
N SER A 222 -14.05 -9.41 -36.25
CA SER A 222 -14.53 -8.96 -34.94
C SER A 222 -14.65 -7.44 -34.84
N MET A 223 -15.41 -7.00 -33.83
CA MET A 223 -15.43 -5.65 -33.32
C MET A 223 -14.78 -5.64 -31.93
N ALA A 224 -13.45 -5.49 -31.90
CA ALA A 224 -12.69 -5.46 -30.65
C ALA A 224 -13.07 -4.21 -29.82
N PRO A 225 -13.14 -4.29 -28.47
CA PRO A 225 -12.99 -5.47 -27.61
C PRO A 225 -14.31 -6.19 -27.29
N ILE A 226 -15.38 -5.95 -28.06
CA ILE A 226 -16.75 -6.31 -27.69
C ILE A 226 -17.10 -7.73 -28.09
N ILE A 227 -17.06 -8.04 -29.40
CA ILE A 227 -17.60 -9.31 -29.91
C ILE A 227 -16.96 -9.73 -31.24
N ASN A 228 -16.87 -11.05 -31.45
CA ASN A 228 -16.46 -11.68 -32.70
C ASN A 228 -17.64 -11.79 -33.68
N SER A 229 -17.36 -11.98 -34.97
CA SER A 229 -18.39 -12.33 -35.95
C SER A 229 -18.84 -13.78 -35.81
N ALA A 230 -20.08 -14.06 -36.21
CA ALA A 230 -20.62 -15.43 -36.26
C ALA A 230 -19.98 -16.28 -37.38
N THR A 231 -19.39 -15.63 -38.39
CA THR A 231 -18.75 -16.31 -39.53
C THR A 231 -17.30 -16.66 -39.20
N LEU A 232 -16.34 -15.79 -39.48
CA LEU A 232 -14.90 -16.03 -39.28
C LEU A 232 -14.50 -16.14 -37.79
N GLY A 233 -15.31 -15.59 -36.89
CA GLY A 233 -15.00 -15.48 -35.46
C GLY A 233 -15.49 -16.60 -34.54
N ALA A 234 -16.16 -17.63 -35.09
CA ALA A 234 -16.72 -18.76 -34.31
C ALA A 234 -15.80 -19.99 -34.36
N VAL A 235 -15.08 -20.25 -33.28
CA VAL A 235 -14.23 -21.46 -33.11
C VAL A 235 -15.07 -22.62 -32.57
N GLN A 236 -14.87 -23.82 -33.10
CA GLN A 236 -15.57 -25.06 -32.78
C GLN A 236 -14.61 -26.22 -32.52
N VAL A 237 -15.10 -27.23 -31.80
CA VAL A 237 -14.36 -28.49 -31.60
C VAL A 237 -14.08 -29.14 -32.96
N GLY A 238 -12.84 -29.56 -33.17
CA GLY A 238 -12.37 -30.15 -34.42
C GLY A 238 -11.73 -29.16 -35.40
N ASP A 239 -11.83 -27.84 -35.14
CA ASP A 239 -11.09 -26.86 -35.91
C ASP A 239 -9.58 -27.06 -35.76
N LYS A 240 -8.86 -26.80 -36.84
CA LYS A 240 -7.41 -26.75 -36.91
C LYS A 240 -6.96 -25.33 -37.20
N ASP A 241 -5.74 -25.04 -36.77
CA ASP A 241 -5.02 -23.81 -37.01
C ASP A 241 -5.81 -22.55 -36.59
N LEU A 242 -5.47 -21.99 -35.44
CA LEU A 242 -6.18 -20.86 -34.85
C LEU A 242 -5.31 -19.60 -34.85
N MET A 243 -5.82 -18.49 -35.38
CA MET A 243 -5.20 -17.18 -35.19
C MET A 243 -5.65 -16.63 -33.83
N VAL A 244 -4.69 -16.28 -32.98
CA VAL A 244 -4.91 -15.54 -31.74
C VAL A 244 -4.50 -14.11 -31.95
N GLU A 245 -5.36 -13.20 -31.54
CA GLU A 245 -5.19 -11.76 -31.68
C GLU A 245 -5.38 -11.10 -30.33
N LEU A 246 -4.56 -10.11 -30.02
CA LEU A 246 -4.73 -9.28 -28.83
C LEU A 246 -4.65 -7.80 -29.19
N THR A 247 -5.71 -7.05 -28.86
CA THR A 247 -5.80 -5.60 -29.03
C THR A 247 -5.79 -4.89 -27.68
N GLY A 248 -5.28 -3.65 -27.64
CA GLY A 248 -5.16 -2.91 -26.39
C GLY A 248 -4.62 -1.50 -26.52
N ASP A 249 -4.34 -0.91 -25.35
CA ASP A 249 -3.75 0.43 -25.17
C ASP A 249 -2.29 0.38 -24.68
N ASN A 250 -1.77 -0.81 -24.36
CA ASN A 250 -0.40 -0.99 -23.88
C ASN A 250 0.28 -2.17 -24.61
N MET A 251 1.35 -1.90 -25.37
CA MET A 251 2.03 -2.91 -26.20
C MET A 251 2.72 -4.01 -25.39
N GLU A 252 3.41 -3.68 -24.29
CA GLU A 252 4.09 -4.66 -23.43
C GLU A 252 3.11 -5.70 -22.86
N ASN A 253 1.95 -5.25 -22.39
CA ASN A 253 0.90 -6.12 -21.86
C ASN A 253 0.31 -7.05 -22.93
N LEU A 254 0.20 -6.56 -24.17
CA LEU A 254 -0.26 -7.38 -25.30
C LEU A 254 0.77 -8.43 -25.68
N ILE A 255 2.05 -8.06 -25.80
CA ILE A 255 3.13 -9.00 -26.11
C ILE A 255 3.25 -10.05 -25.00
N LEU A 256 3.20 -9.64 -23.72
CA LEU A 256 3.23 -10.57 -22.58
C LEU A 256 2.07 -11.57 -22.65
N SER A 257 0.85 -11.08 -22.86
CA SER A 257 -0.33 -11.93 -22.97
C SER A 257 -0.26 -12.87 -24.18
N ALA A 258 0.27 -12.40 -25.32
CA ALA A 258 0.56 -13.25 -26.47
C ALA A 258 1.59 -14.33 -26.15
N ASN A 259 2.67 -13.98 -25.46
CA ASN A 259 3.73 -14.93 -25.07
C ASN A 259 3.19 -15.99 -24.11
N ILE A 260 2.37 -15.61 -23.12
CA ILE A 260 1.72 -16.55 -22.20
C ILE A 260 0.94 -17.60 -22.98
N VAL A 261 0.01 -17.15 -23.84
CA VAL A 261 -0.85 -18.05 -24.61
C VAL A 261 -0.01 -18.89 -25.59
N ALA A 262 0.95 -18.29 -26.29
CA ALA A 262 1.83 -19.01 -27.21
C ALA A 262 2.65 -20.11 -26.51
N CYS A 263 3.22 -19.83 -25.34
CA CYS A 263 3.98 -20.81 -24.56
C CYS A 263 3.08 -21.94 -24.05
N ASP A 264 1.86 -21.64 -23.58
CA ASP A 264 0.89 -22.65 -23.12
C ASP A 264 0.52 -23.64 -24.24
N PHE A 265 0.24 -23.12 -25.44
CA PHE A 265 -0.06 -23.97 -26.59
C PHE A 265 1.15 -24.75 -27.10
N HIS A 266 2.34 -24.15 -27.07
CA HIS A 266 3.56 -24.87 -27.39
C HIS A 266 3.77 -26.07 -26.44
N ASP A 267 3.58 -25.85 -25.13
CA ASP A 267 3.68 -26.91 -24.12
C ASP A 267 2.62 -28.00 -24.28
N ALA A 268 1.46 -27.66 -24.88
CA ALA A 268 0.42 -28.61 -25.25
C ALA A 268 0.69 -29.36 -26.56
N GLY A 269 1.83 -29.11 -27.21
CA GLY A 269 2.29 -29.79 -28.41
C GLY A 269 1.81 -29.19 -29.73
N TYR A 270 1.42 -27.92 -29.74
CA TYR A 270 1.11 -27.18 -30.96
C TYR A 270 2.34 -26.46 -31.50
N GLU A 271 2.35 -26.21 -32.80
CA GLU A 271 3.33 -25.34 -33.45
C GLU A 271 2.84 -23.89 -33.37
N ILE A 272 3.75 -22.96 -33.06
CA ILE A 272 3.43 -21.54 -33.02
C ILE A 272 4.04 -20.87 -34.25
N LEU A 273 3.19 -20.29 -35.08
CA LEU A 273 3.54 -19.60 -36.30
C LEU A 273 3.46 -18.08 -36.08
N PRO A 274 4.59 -17.35 -36.16
CA PRO A 274 4.60 -15.91 -35.94
C PRO A 274 3.78 -15.13 -36.98
N VAL A 275 3.23 -13.99 -36.56
CA VAL A 275 2.52 -13.03 -37.43
C VAL A 275 3.21 -11.67 -37.32
N LYS A 276 3.42 -11.01 -38.45
CA LYS A 276 3.96 -9.65 -38.49
C LYS A 276 2.82 -8.64 -38.44
N VAL A 277 2.88 -7.71 -37.51
CA VAL A 277 1.93 -6.58 -37.40
C VAL A 277 2.65 -5.29 -37.75
N VAL A 278 2.04 -4.51 -38.65
CA VAL A 278 2.57 -3.24 -39.15
C VAL A 278 1.69 -2.10 -38.64
N HIS A 279 2.27 -1.25 -37.80
CA HIS A 279 1.64 -0.05 -37.25
C HIS A 279 2.09 1.20 -38.03
N PRO A 280 1.22 2.21 -38.22
CA PRO A 280 1.59 3.44 -38.91
C PRO A 280 2.43 4.39 -38.02
N TYR A 281 2.46 4.12 -36.71
CA TYR A 281 3.12 4.90 -35.67
C TYR A 281 4.03 4.02 -34.79
N GLU A 282 4.92 4.68 -34.04
CA GLU A 282 5.82 4.01 -33.10
C GLU A 282 5.07 3.32 -31.96
N THR A 283 5.48 2.10 -31.63
CA THR A 283 4.86 1.28 -30.58
C THR A 283 5.74 1.14 -29.33
N GLY A 284 6.96 1.68 -29.35
CA GLY A 284 8.03 1.37 -28.40
C GLY A 284 8.90 0.18 -28.83
N PHE A 285 8.40 -0.67 -29.74
CA PHE A 285 9.09 -1.83 -30.32
C PHE A 285 9.34 -1.69 -31.82
N GLY A 286 9.26 -0.45 -32.33
CA GLY A 286 9.26 -0.12 -33.76
C GLY A 286 7.86 -0.13 -34.38
N LYS A 287 7.80 0.15 -35.68
CA LYS A 287 6.54 0.15 -36.46
C LYS A 287 6.14 -1.23 -36.98
N GLU A 288 7.10 -2.15 -37.06
CA GLU A 288 6.86 -3.53 -37.48
C GLU A 288 7.29 -4.44 -36.33
N ILE A 289 6.38 -5.29 -35.88
CA ILE A 289 6.66 -6.27 -34.83
C ILE A 289 6.16 -7.65 -35.26
N THR A 290 6.99 -8.66 -35.09
CA THR A 290 6.62 -10.06 -35.31
C THR A 290 6.44 -10.74 -33.97
N VAL A 291 5.23 -11.19 -33.67
CA VAL A 291 4.84 -11.76 -32.36
C VAL A 291 4.58 -13.27 -32.54
N PRO A 292 4.96 -14.15 -31.58
CA PRO A 292 5.51 -13.87 -30.23
C PRO A 292 6.88 -13.18 -30.21
N PHE A 293 7.10 -12.31 -29.21
CA PHE A 293 8.29 -11.46 -29.13
C PHE A 293 8.83 -11.37 -27.69
N TYR A 294 10.11 -11.65 -27.49
CA TYR A 294 10.78 -11.56 -26.21
C TYR A 294 11.27 -10.13 -25.95
N PHE A 295 10.76 -9.51 -24.88
CA PHE A 295 11.09 -8.13 -24.50
C PHE A 295 11.55 -7.96 -23.05
N GLN A 296 11.71 -9.06 -22.31
CA GLN A 296 12.00 -8.98 -20.87
C GLN A 296 13.39 -8.44 -20.61
N LYS A 297 13.49 -7.57 -19.59
CA LYS A 297 14.76 -7.01 -19.13
C LYS A 297 15.41 -7.96 -18.13
N THR A 298 16.74 -7.91 -18.06
CA THR A 298 17.49 -8.70 -17.08
C THR A 298 17.47 -8.02 -15.72
N THR A 299 17.44 -8.82 -14.66
CA THR A 299 17.47 -8.37 -13.27
C THR A 299 18.59 -9.06 -12.53
N LYS A 300 19.23 -8.35 -11.60
CA LYS A 300 20.42 -8.83 -10.91
C LYS A 300 20.18 -9.00 -9.42
N ALA A 301 20.79 -10.02 -8.82
CA ALA A 301 20.87 -10.17 -7.37
C ALA A 301 22.19 -10.84 -6.99
N THR A 302 22.71 -10.55 -5.80
CA THR A 302 23.93 -11.19 -5.29
C THR A 302 23.62 -12.30 -4.30
N LEU A 303 24.53 -13.27 -4.17
CA LEU A 303 24.41 -14.35 -3.18
C LEU A 303 24.34 -13.79 -1.76
N SER A 304 25.11 -12.74 -1.46
CA SER A 304 25.04 -12.04 -0.18
C SER A 304 23.66 -11.42 0.10
N ALA A 305 23.06 -10.74 -0.89
CA ALA A 305 21.75 -10.12 -0.74
C ALA A 305 20.66 -11.18 -0.52
N ILE A 306 20.69 -12.26 -1.29
CA ILE A 306 19.80 -13.43 -1.14
C ILE A 306 19.90 -13.99 0.28
N ASN A 307 21.10 -14.34 0.73
CA ASN A 307 21.31 -14.93 2.05
C ASN A 307 20.95 -13.98 3.20
N LYS A 308 21.25 -12.69 3.04
CA LYS A 308 20.86 -11.67 4.02
C LYS A 308 19.36 -11.53 4.15
N LYS A 309 18.64 -11.45 3.02
CA LYS A 309 17.19 -11.21 3.00
C LYS A 309 16.40 -12.44 3.46
N LEU A 310 16.84 -13.64 3.07
CA LEU A 310 16.19 -14.91 3.42
C LEU A 310 16.65 -15.46 4.78
N GLY A 311 17.69 -14.89 5.40
CA GLY A 311 18.26 -15.42 6.64
C GLY A 311 18.90 -16.79 6.46
N SER A 312 19.45 -17.08 5.28
CA SER A 312 19.95 -18.40 4.88
C SER A 312 21.46 -18.44 4.64
N LYS A 313 21.99 -19.63 4.35
CA LYS A 313 23.38 -19.87 3.94
C LYS A 313 23.44 -20.73 2.68
N LEU A 314 22.70 -20.31 1.65
CA LEU A 314 22.64 -20.97 0.35
C LEU A 314 23.98 -20.84 -0.38
N THR A 315 24.28 -21.87 -1.15
CA THR A 315 25.41 -21.93 -2.08
C THR A 315 25.01 -21.45 -3.48
N LYS A 316 25.99 -21.12 -4.31
CA LYS A 316 25.78 -20.77 -5.73
C LYS A 316 24.98 -21.84 -6.48
N ALA A 317 25.27 -23.12 -6.23
CA ALA A 317 24.59 -24.23 -6.90
C ALA A 317 23.12 -24.34 -6.49
N GLU A 318 22.80 -24.16 -5.21
CA GLU A 318 21.41 -24.18 -4.72
C GLU A 318 20.60 -23.02 -5.28
N VAL A 319 21.18 -21.82 -5.36
CA VAL A 319 20.51 -20.65 -5.96
C VAL A 319 20.22 -20.88 -7.45
N LEU A 320 21.19 -21.42 -8.21
CA LEU A 320 21.00 -21.73 -9.63
C LEU A 320 19.92 -22.81 -9.83
N ASP A 321 19.90 -23.86 -9.01
CA ASP A 321 18.86 -24.90 -9.06
C ASP A 321 17.47 -24.32 -8.74
N ALA A 322 17.37 -23.49 -7.70
CA ALA A 322 16.11 -22.83 -7.31
C ALA A 322 15.56 -21.92 -8.41
N LEU A 323 16.40 -21.09 -9.03
CA LEU A 323 15.99 -20.21 -10.12
C LEU A 323 15.61 -21.00 -11.38
N ALA A 324 16.34 -22.08 -11.69
CA ALA A 324 16.03 -22.96 -12.82
C ALA A 324 14.68 -23.68 -12.66
N ARG A 325 14.30 -24.05 -11.43
CA ARG A 325 12.99 -24.64 -11.10
C ARG A 325 11.81 -23.70 -11.42
N LEU A 326 12.06 -22.39 -11.55
CA LEU A 326 11.07 -21.38 -11.93
C LEU A 326 11.24 -20.86 -13.35
N ASP A 327 11.92 -21.63 -14.20
CA ASP A 327 12.13 -21.39 -15.63
C ASP A 327 12.99 -20.17 -15.97
N ASN A 328 13.80 -19.69 -15.03
CA ASN A 328 14.67 -18.54 -15.26
C ASN A 328 15.99 -18.95 -15.91
N ASP A 329 16.43 -18.19 -16.90
CA ASP A 329 17.79 -18.27 -17.45
C ASP A 329 18.71 -17.38 -16.63
N VAL A 330 19.82 -17.93 -16.13
CA VAL A 330 20.70 -17.20 -15.20
C VAL A 330 22.15 -17.35 -15.60
N GLU A 331 22.80 -16.20 -15.81
CA GLU A 331 24.26 -16.12 -15.89
C GLU A 331 24.81 -15.76 -14.50
N SER A 332 25.94 -16.34 -14.12
CA SER A 332 26.56 -16.06 -12.81
C SER A 332 28.02 -15.66 -12.95
N ASN A 333 28.40 -14.59 -12.27
CA ASN A 333 29.76 -14.04 -12.29
C ASN A 333 30.25 -13.81 -10.87
N ASP A 334 31.50 -14.16 -10.60
CA ASP A 334 32.09 -13.93 -9.28
C ASP A 334 32.60 -12.48 -9.20
N ILE A 335 32.25 -11.78 -8.12
CA ILE A 335 32.55 -10.37 -7.88
C ILE A 335 33.27 -10.21 -6.52
N PRO A 336 34.05 -9.14 -6.31
CA PRO A 336 34.69 -8.89 -5.02
C PRO A 336 33.64 -8.56 -3.95
N CYS A 337 33.86 -9.03 -2.71
CA CYS A 337 33.02 -8.64 -1.59
C CYS A 337 33.22 -7.18 -1.20
N THR A 338 32.15 -6.54 -0.75
CA THR A 338 32.23 -5.24 -0.07
C THR A 338 32.35 -5.44 1.43
N GLU A 339 32.80 -4.43 2.16
CA GLU A 339 32.83 -4.45 3.62
C GLU A 339 31.45 -4.79 4.23
N LYS A 340 30.38 -4.31 3.60
CA LYS A 340 28.98 -4.55 4.01
C LYS A 340 28.50 -5.98 3.76
N THR A 341 29.10 -6.68 2.79
CA THR A 341 28.69 -8.03 2.37
C THR A 341 29.62 -9.14 2.87
N ALA A 342 30.79 -8.80 3.43
CA ALA A 342 31.79 -9.76 3.92
C ALA A 342 31.24 -10.79 4.93
N LYS A 343 30.28 -10.40 5.78
CA LYS A 343 29.59 -11.32 6.72
C LYS A 343 28.86 -12.47 6.01
N TYR A 344 28.37 -12.22 4.79
CA TYR A 344 27.60 -13.17 4.00
C TYR A 344 28.44 -13.88 2.92
N CYS A 345 29.72 -13.52 2.80
CA CYS A 345 30.64 -14.06 1.81
C CYS A 345 31.98 -14.45 2.46
N PRO A 346 32.03 -15.57 3.21
CA PRO A 346 33.21 -15.96 3.98
C PRO A 346 34.45 -16.27 3.12
N ALA A 347 34.29 -16.48 1.82
CA ALA A 347 35.38 -16.72 0.87
C ALA A 347 36.04 -15.44 0.32
N GLY A 348 35.53 -14.24 0.67
CA GLY A 348 36.03 -12.96 0.14
C GLY A 348 35.59 -12.65 -1.29
N THR A 349 34.90 -13.58 -1.95
CA THR A 349 34.22 -13.41 -3.24
C THR A 349 32.70 -13.62 -3.07
N ASP A 350 31.92 -12.78 -3.75
CA ASP A 350 30.47 -12.89 -3.86
C ASP A 350 30.11 -13.34 -5.29
N THR A 351 28.86 -13.73 -5.52
CA THR A 351 28.38 -14.12 -6.85
C THR A 351 27.20 -13.24 -7.23
N GLU A 352 27.29 -12.56 -8.38
CA GLU A 352 26.16 -11.89 -9.02
C GLU A 352 25.45 -12.86 -9.96
N PHE A 353 24.13 -12.95 -9.82
CA PHE A 353 23.25 -13.67 -10.71
C PHE A 353 22.54 -12.65 -11.60
N THR A 354 22.77 -12.72 -12.91
CA THR A 354 22.03 -11.94 -13.92
C THR A 354 20.95 -12.85 -14.49
N LEU A 355 19.71 -12.60 -14.06
CA LEU A 355 18.52 -13.35 -14.43
C LEU A 355 17.89 -12.76 -15.69
N SER A 356 17.57 -13.61 -16.65
CA SER A 356 16.73 -13.37 -17.82
C SER A 356 15.39 -14.09 -17.60
N PRO A 357 14.29 -13.35 -17.40
CA PRO A 357 12.99 -13.96 -17.13
C PRO A 357 12.51 -14.84 -18.28
N ALA A 358 11.68 -15.84 -17.98
CA ALA A 358 10.99 -16.59 -19.03
C ALA A 358 10.10 -15.65 -19.89
N PRO A 359 9.86 -15.96 -21.18
CA PRO A 359 9.15 -15.05 -22.10
C PRO A 359 7.72 -14.66 -21.68
N TYR A 360 7.09 -15.50 -20.85
CA TYR A 360 5.74 -15.33 -20.32
C TYR A 360 5.70 -14.64 -18.94
N ARG A 361 6.85 -14.22 -18.40
CA ARG A 361 6.96 -13.50 -17.11
C ARG A 361 7.49 -12.08 -17.32
N ASN A 362 6.93 -11.12 -16.58
CA ASN A 362 7.37 -9.71 -16.58
C ASN A 362 7.23 -9.08 -15.18
N ASP A 363 7.41 -9.89 -14.14
CA ASP A 363 7.23 -9.51 -12.74
C ASP A 363 8.55 -9.17 -12.02
N PHE A 364 9.66 -9.05 -12.76
CA PHE A 364 10.98 -8.73 -12.20
C PHE A 364 11.31 -7.24 -12.34
N LEU A 365 10.97 -6.46 -11.33
CA LEU A 365 11.21 -5.01 -11.27
C LEU A 365 12.38 -4.64 -10.35
N HIS A 366 12.75 -5.52 -9.42
CA HIS A 366 13.75 -5.28 -8.40
C HIS A 366 14.53 -6.58 -8.07
N GLU A 367 15.71 -6.44 -7.45
CA GLU A 367 16.50 -7.59 -6.97
C GLU A 367 15.70 -8.50 -6.00
N VAL A 368 14.66 -7.98 -5.36
CA VAL A 368 13.83 -8.73 -4.40
C VAL A 368 12.96 -9.76 -5.11
N ASP A 369 12.57 -9.53 -6.36
CA ASP A 369 11.79 -10.49 -7.14
C ASP A 369 12.64 -11.73 -7.49
N VAL A 370 13.95 -11.53 -7.72
CA VAL A 370 14.91 -12.64 -7.85
C VAL A 370 15.04 -13.41 -6.54
N ILE A 371 15.12 -12.69 -5.41
CA ILE A 371 15.22 -13.31 -4.08
C ILE A 371 13.95 -14.11 -3.74
N GLU A 372 12.77 -13.58 -4.09
CA GLU A 372 11.50 -14.29 -3.96
C GLU A 372 11.49 -15.58 -4.78
N ASP A 373 11.93 -15.52 -6.04
CA ASP A 373 12.02 -16.71 -6.89
C ASP A 373 12.99 -17.76 -6.32
N VAL A 374 14.10 -17.36 -5.71
CA VAL A 374 14.97 -18.29 -4.97
C VAL A 374 14.21 -18.94 -3.82
N MET A 375 13.47 -18.16 -3.03
CA MET A 375 12.68 -18.67 -1.90
C MET A 375 11.65 -19.70 -2.36
N ILE A 376 10.91 -19.41 -3.43
CA ILE A 376 9.88 -20.30 -3.99
C ILE A 376 10.52 -21.53 -4.64
N GLY A 377 11.64 -21.38 -5.34
CA GLY A 377 12.40 -22.48 -5.93
C GLY A 377 12.93 -23.47 -4.89
N MET A 378 13.38 -22.98 -3.73
CA MET A 378 13.79 -23.80 -2.58
C MET A 378 12.58 -24.44 -1.86
N GLY A 379 11.43 -23.78 -1.91
CA GLY A 379 10.22 -24.13 -1.17
C GLY A 379 10.21 -23.54 0.25
N LEU A 380 9.03 -23.09 0.71
CA LEU A 380 8.89 -22.42 2.00
C LEU A 380 9.28 -23.30 3.19
N ASP A 381 9.03 -24.60 3.12
CA ASP A 381 9.38 -25.58 4.16
C ASP A 381 10.89 -25.71 4.41
N PHE A 382 11.73 -25.25 3.48
CA PHE A 382 13.18 -25.20 3.65
C PHE A 382 13.59 -24.21 4.75
N PHE A 383 12.84 -23.12 4.92
CA PHE A 383 13.18 -22.03 5.83
C PHE A 383 12.59 -22.27 7.22
N LYS A 384 13.45 -22.33 8.23
CA LYS A 384 13.02 -22.48 9.62
C LYS A 384 12.68 -21.12 10.21
N PRO A 385 11.51 -20.95 10.86
CA PRO A 385 11.17 -19.69 11.52
C PRO A 385 12.19 -19.30 12.60
N GLU A 386 12.69 -18.06 12.54
CA GLU A 386 13.56 -17.48 13.56
C GLU A 386 12.83 -16.39 14.34
N ARG A 387 13.17 -16.21 15.62
CA ARG A 387 12.62 -15.11 16.42
C ARG A 387 13.50 -13.87 16.27
N PRO A 388 12.92 -12.67 16.10
CA PRO A 388 13.69 -11.42 16.17
C PRO A 388 14.47 -11.33 17.48
N SER A 389 15.74 -10.93 17.40
CA SER A 389 16.65 -10.83 18.56
C SER A 389 16.63 -9.45 19.22
N GLU A 390 16.04 -8.45 18.58
CA GLU A 390 15.99 -7.08 19.09
C GLU A 390 14.89 -6.90 20.13
N PHE A 391 15.26 -6.41 21.31
CA PHE A 391 14.32 -6.11 22.38
C PHE A 391 13.73 -4.71 22.20
N THR A 392 12.40 -4.63 22.14
CA THR A 392 11.65 -3.37 22.14
C THR A 392 10.62 -3.39 23.27
N VAL A 393 10.35 -2.22 23.85
CA VAL A 393 9.31 -2.07 24.87
C VAL A 393 8.05 -1.51 24.22
N GLY A 394 7.01 -2.32 24.14
CA GLY A 394 5.69 -1.88 23.70
C GLY A 394 4.97 -1.10 24.80
N HIS A 395 4.28 -0.01 24.42
CA HIS A 395 3.40 0.74 25.30
C HIS A 395 2.01 0.90 24.67
N LEU A 396 0.97 0.90 25.49
CA LEU A 396 -0.37 1.25 25.05
C LEU A 396 -0.46 2.76 24.84
N SER A 397 -1.26 3.19 23.86
CA SER A 397 -1.50 4.62 23.64
C SER A 397 -2.15 5.24 24.88
N PRO A 398 -1.83 6.50 25.25
CA PRO A 398 -2.39 7.15 26.42
C PRO A 398 -3.93 7.17 26.42
N VAL A 399 -4.55 7.36 25.24
CA VAL A 399 -6.01 7.31 25.07
C VAL A 399 -6.60 5.94 25.40
N THR A 400 -5.87 4.85 25.10
CA THR A 400 -6.31 3.48 25.43
C THR A 400 -6.29 3.26 26.94
N LEU A 401 -5.22 3.71 27.62
CA LEU A 401 -5.10 3.62 29.07
C LEU A 401 -6.19 4.43 29.77
N PHE A 402 -6.42 5.65 29.30
CA PHE A 402 -7.45 6.53 29.84
C PHE A 402 -8.86 5.99 29.58
N SER A 403 -9.12 5.49 28.38
CA SER A 403 -10.39 4.82 28.03
C SER A 403 -10.68 3.63 28.95
N ARG A 404 -9.67 2.79 29.25
CA ARG A 404 -9.86 1.65 30.17
C ARG A 404 -10.26 2.09 31.58
N LYS A 405 -9.66 3.16 32.10
CA LYS A 405 -10.07 3.74 33.40
C LYS A 405 -11.52 4.21 33.37
N ALA A 406 -11.93 4.92 32.32
CA ALA A 406 -13.31 5.34 32.14
C ALA A 406 -14.28 4.15 32.05
N LYS A 407 -13.90 3.06 31.35
CA LYS A 407 -14.70 1.82 31.31
C LYS A 407 -14.90 1.21 32.69
N GLU A 408 -13.84 1.09 33.48
CA GLU A 408 -13.92 0.52 34.84
C GLU A 408 -14.87 1.32 35.74
N ILE A 409 -14.84 2.66 35.63
CA ILE A 409 -15.74 3.54 36.39
C ILE A 409 -17.20 3.31 35.97
N MET A 410 -17.47 3.25 34.66
CA MET A 410 -18.83 3.01 34.14
C MET A 410 -19.39 1.66 34.61
N VAL A 411 -18.58 0.60 34.55
CA VAL A 411 -18.94 -0.72 35.07
C VAL A 411 -19.21 -0.65 36.58
N GLY A 412 -18.39 0.08 37.33
CA GLY A 412 -18.62 0.32 38.77
C GLY A 412 -19.91 1.07 39.09
N LEU A 413 -20.39 1.92 38.18
CA LEU A 413 -21.68 2.62 38.26
C LEU A 413 -22.89 1.75 37.83
N GLY A 414 -22.63 0.49 37.46
CA GLY A 414 -23.65 -0.47 37.04
C GLY A 414 -24.04 -0.38 35.57
N TYR A 415 -23.24 0.28 34.73
CA TYR A 415 -23.46 0.32 33.29
C TYR A 415 -22.89 -0.92 32.59
N GLN A 416 -23.62 -1.41 31.59
CA GLN A 416 -23.20 -2.50 30.70
C GLN A 416 -22.56 -1.94 29.43
N GLU A 417 -21.33 -2.39 29.12
CA GLU A 417 -20.64 -1.99 27.90
C GLU A 417 -21.31 -2.63 26.67
N MET A 418 -21.46 -1.82 25.61
CA MET A 418 -21.95 -2.20 24.29
C MET A 418 -20.91 -1.85 23.22
N ILE A 419 -20.96 -2.57 22.09
CA ILE A 419 -20.09 -2.33 20.93
C ILE A 419 -20.98 -2.24 19.69
N PHE A 420 -20.86 -1.14 18.94
CA PHE A 420 -21.68 -0.88 17.76
C PHE A 420 -20.83 -0.68 16.51
N ASN A 421 -21.46 -0.84 15.35
CA ASN A 421 -20.85 -0.46 14.08
C ASN A 421 -20.62 1.06 14.04
N TYR A 422 -19.56 1.49 13.35
CA TYR A 422 -19.28 2.90 13.07
C TYR A 422 -20.15 3.45 11.95
N LEU A 423 -20.72 2.57 11.12
CA LEU A 423 -21.55 2.91 9.98
C LEU A 423 -23.03 2.71 10.28
N GLY A 424 -23.86 3.57 9.70
CA GLY A 424 -25.31 3.55 9.86
C GLY A 424 -26.02 4.25 8.71
N SER A 425 -27.32 4.42 8.88
CA SER A 425 -28.21 5.04 7.90
C SER A 425 -28.51 6.49 8.23
N LYS A 426 -28.95 7.25 7.21
CA LYS A 426 -29.51 8.60 7.38
C LYS A 426 -30.59 8.64 8.46
N ARG A 427 -31.50 7.66 8.39
CA ARG A 427 -32.65 7.56 9.29
C ARG A 427 -32.22 7.53 10.76
N ASP A 428 -31.17 6.78 11.07
CA ASP A 428 -30.75 6.56 12.45
C ASP A 428 -29.88 7.70 12.98
N TYR A 429 -28.95 8.22 12.18
CA TYR A 429 -28.03 9.24 12.66
C TYR A 429 -28.56 10.66 12.53
N ILE A 430 -29.46 10.93 11.58
CA ILE A 430 -29.96 12.27 11.28
C ILE A 430 -31.43 12.39 11.67
N ASP A 431 -32.31 11.65 10.99
CA ASP A 431 -33.76 11.86 11.08
C ASP A 431 -34.31 11.55 12.47
N ARG A 432 -33.95 10.41 13.06
CA ARG A 432 -34.42 10.01 14.39
C ARG A 432 -33.82 10.87 15.51
N MET A 433 -32.64 11.44 15.29
CA MET A 433 -31.90 12.22 16.28
C MET A 433 -32.19 13.72 16.21
N ASN A 434 -32.98 14.18 15.24
CA ASN A 434 -33.27 15.60 14.99
C ASN A 434 -32.00 16.47 14.85
N ILE A 435 -30.95 15.95 14.21
CA ILE A 435 -29.72 16.71 13.94
C ILE A 435 -29.64 17.13 12.47
N SER A 436 -28.86 18.17 12.16
CA SER A 436 -28.61 18.54 10.75
C SER A 436 -27.70 17.53 10.06
N ALA A 437 -27.95 17.29 8.78
CA ALA A 437 -27.07 16.50 7.92
C ALA A 437 -25.72 17.18 7.66
N ASP A 438 -25.61 18.50 7.86
CA ASP A 438 -24.45 19.31 7.48
C ASP A 438 -23.15 18.92 8.20
N ASN A 439 -23.23 18.19 9.32
CA ASN A 439 -22.07 17.81 10.14
C ASN A 439 -21.79 16.30 10.16
N VAL A 440 -22.45 15.51 9.30
CA VAL A 440 -22.32 14.05 9.23
C VAL A 440 -21.57 13.65 7.97
N ILE A 441 -20.69 12.64 8.08
CA ILE A 441 -19.90 12.15 6.96
C ILE A 441 -20.71 11.12 6.15
N GLU A 442 -20.90 11.38 4.86
CA GLU A 442 -21.59 10.51 3.90
C GLU A 442 -20.60 9.75 3.01
N ILE A 443 -20.87 8.47 2.77
CA ILE A 443 -20.12 7.60 1.86
C ILE A 443 -20.78 7.66 0.48
N LEU A 444 -20.00 8.01 -0.56
CA LEU A 444 -20.51 8.23 -1.93
C LEU A 444 -21.11 6.97 -2.58
N ASN A 445 -20.48 5.80 -2.40
CA ASN A 445 -20.90 4.54 -3.01
C ASN A 445 -21.06 3.44 -1.93
N PRO A 446 -22.07 3.55 -1.05
CA PRO A 446 -22.24 2.61 0.03
C PRO A 446 -22.80 1.28 -0.50
N MET A 447 -22.41 0.16 0.12
CA MET A 447 -22.92 -1.16 -0.25
C MET A 447 -24.42 -1.32 0.01
N SER A 448 -24.95 -0.60 1.01
CA SER A 448 -26.37 -0.50 1.31
C SER A 448 -26.65 0.78 2.11
N GLU A 449 -27.92 1.15 2.25
CA GLU A 449 -28.36 2.33 3.02
C GLU A 449 -27.92 2.28 4.49
N ASN A 450 -27.73 1.09 5.06
CA ASN A 450 -27.27 0.92 6.45
C ASN A 450 -25.77 1.22 6.64
N TYR A 451 -25.04 1.45 5.56
CA TYR A 451 -23.61 1.78 5.55
C TYR A 451 -23.34 3.15 4.89
N GLN A 452 -24.35 4.02 4.83
CA GLN A 452 -24.26 5.29 4.11
C GLN A 452 -23.54 6.39 4.91
N PHE A 453 -23.67 6.40 6.25
CA PHE A 453 -23.14 7.45 7.10
C PHE A 453 -22.19 6.91 8.16
N VAL A 454 -21.13 7.66 8.46
CA VAL A 454 -20.27 7.43 9.62
C VAL A 454 -20.90 8.06 10.85
N ARG A 455 -20.87 7.37 11.99
CA ARG A 455 -21.55 7.81 13.21
C ARG A 455 -20.99 9.13 13.75
N PRO A 456 -21.82 10.16 13.90
CA PRO A 456 -21.41 11.44 14.50
C PRO A 456 -21.49 11.42 16.03
N SER A 457 -22.21 10.45 16.61
CA SER A 457 -22.44 10.31 18.04
C SER A 457 -22.71 8.85 18.41
N ILE A 458 -22.31 8.45 19.61
CA ILE A 458 -22.61 7.15 20.21
C ILE A 458 -24.08 7.05 20.65
N ILE A 459 -24.73 8.16 21.03
CA ILE A 459 -26.08 8.18 21.61
C ILE A 459 -27.10 7.53 20.68
N ALA A 460 -27.00 7.76 19.37
CA ALA A 460 -27.90 7.15 18.39
C ALA A 460 -27.82 5.61 18.40
N SER A 461 -26.60 5.07 18.56
CA SER A 461 -26.39 3.62 18.66
C SER A 461 -26.95 3.05 19.97
N LEU A 462 -26.83 3.79 21.08
CA LEU A 462 -27.41 3.39 22.37
C LEU A 462 -28.94 3.40 22.32
N LEU A 463 -29.55 4.43 21.72
CA LEU A 463 -31.01 4.48 21.53
C LEU A 463 -31.51 3.36 20.61
N ARG A 464 -30.74 2.99 19.58
CA ARG A 464 -31.05 1.82 18.74
C ARG A 464 -31.08 0.53 19.58
N ALA A 465 -30.12 0.34 20.48
CA ALA A 465 -30.11 -0.81 21.38
C ALA A 465 -31.28 -0.80 22.36
N GLU A 466 -31.59 0.37 22.95
CA GLU A 466 -32.71 0.51 23.88
C GLU A 466 -34.05 0.21 23.21
N SER A 467 -34.25 0.72 21.98
CA SER A 467 -35.43 0.42 21.15
C SER A 467 -35.63 -1.09 20.95
N ALA A 468 -34.54 -1.85 20.75
CA ALA A 468 -34.59 -3.30 20.62
C ALA A 468 -34.77 -4.04 21.96
N ALA A 469 -34.50 -3.38 23.09
CA ALA A 469 -34.49 -3.97 24.44
C ALA A 469 -35.75 -3.65 25.26
N ALA A 470 -36.80 -3.07 24.66
CA ALA A 470 -38.00 -2.61 25.37
C ALA A 470 -38.71 -3.65 26.27
N ASN A 471 -38.49 -4.95 26.04
CA ASN A 471 -39.07 -6.04 26.83
C ASN A 471 -38.21 -6.47 28.04
N ALA A 472 -37.01 -5.91 28.20
CA ALA A 472 -36.14 -6.20 29.33
C ALA A 472 -36.56 -5.42 30.60
N ILE A 473 -36.03 -5.84 31.74
CA ILE A 473 -36.41 -5.30 33.05
C ILE A 473 -35.59 -4.03 33.32
N PHE A 474 -36.28 -2.90 33.49
CA PHE A 474 -35.68 -1.63 33.89
C PHE A 474 -35.10 -1.69 35.32
N PRO A 475 -34.05 -0.90 35.63
CA PRO A 475 -33.42 0.10 34.77
C PRO A 475 -32.39 -0.49 33.78
N HIS A 476 -32.34 0.04 32.57
CA HIS A 476 -31.27 -0.25 31.62
C HIS A 476 -30.19 0.82 31.71
N LYS A 477 -28.95 0.42 31.98
CA LYS A 477 -27.78 1.31 31.99
C LYS A 477 -26.77 0.77 30.99
N ILE A 478 -26.59 1.48 29.87
CA ILE A 478 -25.74 1.03 28.77
C ILE A 478 -24.75 2.13 28.37
N PHE A 479 -23.55 1.74 27.99
CA PHE A 479 -22.52 2.69 27.55
C PHE A 479 -21.63 2.09 26.47
N GLU A 480 -20.95 2.95 25.73
CA GLU A 480 -19.88 2.57 24.82
C GLU A 480 -18.74 3.60 24.94
N ILE A 481 -17.50 3.12 24.86
CA ILE A 481 -16.35 3.99 24.56
C ILE A 481 -15.81 3.61 23.19
N GLY A 482 -15.97 4.49 22.21
CA GLY A 482 -15.58 4.24 20.83
C GLY A 482 -15.39 5.53 20.04
N LYS A 483 -15.02 5.38 18.78
CA LYS A 483 -14.74 6.53 17.90
C LYS A 483 -16.03 7.14 17.35
N VAL A 484 -16.08 8.45 17.21
CA VAL A 484 -17.07 9.18 16.42
C VAL A 484 -16.34 10.06 15.42
N ALA A 485 -16.97 10.33 14.28
CA ALA A 485 -16.37 11.17 13.25
C ALA A 485 -17.37 12.19 12.70
N PHE A 486 -16.90 13.41 12.46
CA PHE A 486 -17.69 14.53 11.96
C PHE A 486 -16.83 15.42 11.05
N LEU A 487 -17.48 16.31 10.30
CA LEU A 487 -16.80 17.24 9.42
C LEU A 487 -16.08 18.32 10.23
N ASP A 488 -14.82 18.56 9.91
CA ASP A 488 -14.00 19.62 10.51
C ASP A 488 -13.09 20.21 9.42
N SER A 489 -13.35 21.46 9.04
CA SER A 489 -12.59 22.14 7.98
C SER A 489 -11.17 22.50 8.41
N ALA A 490 -10.84 22.44 9.70
CA ALA A 490 -9.48 22.67 10.18
C ALA A 490 -8.56 21.45 9.98
N GLU A 491 -9.13 20.26 9.80
CA GLU A 491 -8.38 19.03 9.56
C GLU A 491 -8.03 18.89 8.06
N ASN A 492 -6.85 18.37 7.76
CA ASN A 492 -6.37 18.20 6.37
C ASN A 492 -7.25 17.28 5.51
N THR A 493 -7.95 16.33 6.14
CA THR A 493 -8.90 15.44 5.48
C THR A 493 -10.32 16.02 5.39
N GLY A 494 -10.58 17.17 6.02
CA GLY A 494 -11.92 17.74 6.19
C GLY A 494 -12.78 17.01 7.22
N THR A 495 -12.20 16.05 7.97
CA THR A 495 -12.91 15.23 8.95
C THR A 495 -12.08 15.09 10.22
N LYS A 496 -12.77 15.03 11.37
CA LYS A 496 -12.15 14.76 12.67
C LYS A 496 -12.72 13.49 13.27
N THR A 497 -11.84 12.65 13.80
CA THR A 497 -12.22 11.43 14.53
C THR A 497 -11.74 11.56 15.96
N ILE A 498 -12.65 11.34 16.93
CA ILE A 498 -12.34 11.40 18.36
C ILE A 498 -12.83 10.16 19.08
N GLN A 499 -12.16 9.78 20.17
CA GLN A 499 -12.65 8.80 21.13
C GLN A 499 -13.68 9.46 22.07
N SER A 500 -14.88 8.90 22.10
CA SER A 500 -16.02 9.40 22.87
C SER A 500 -16.53 8.33 23.83
N LEU A 501 -17.00 8.75 25.00
CA LEU A 501 -17.75 7.96 25.98
C LEU A 501 -19.22 8.37 25.87
N GLY A 502 -20.06 7.51 25.31
CA GLY A 502 -21.51 7.68 25.31
C GLY A 502 -22.16 6.78 26.35
N PHE A 503 -23.18 7.27 27.04
CA PHE A 503 -23.93 6.51 28.03
C PHE A 503 -25.41 6.89 28.04
N LEU A 504 -26.25 5.93 28.39
CA LEU A 504 -27.70 6.07 28.44
C LEU A 504 -28.26 5.26 29.61
N THR A 505 -29.16 5.88 30.37
CA THR A 505 -30.01 5.23 31.36
C THR A 505 -31.47 5.36 30.95
N ALA A 506 -32.17 4.24 30.83
CA ALA A 506 -33.61 4.17 30.62
C ALA A 506 -34.29 3.60 31.87
N ALA A 507 -35.19 4.39 32.48
CA ALA A 507 -35.92 4.01 33.68
C ALA A 507 -37.16 4.91 33.87
N ASN A 508 -38.16 4.43 34.62
CA ASN A 508 -39.37 5.21 34.90
C ASN A 508 -39.11 6.49 35.70
N ASP A 509 -38.04 6.51 36.50
CA ASP A 509 -37.60 7.62 37.33
C ASP A 509 -36.32 8.30 36.80
N ALA A 510 -35.92 8.01 35.57
CA ALA A 510 -34.77 8.64 34.93
C ALA A 510 -34.97 10.16 34.86
N ASN A 511 -34.09 10.91 35.52
CA ASN A 511 -34.19 12.37 35.64
C ASN A 511 -32.81 13.03 35.62
N PHE A 512 -32.79 14.33 35.31
CA PHE A 512 -31.56 15.11 35.19
C PHE A 512 -30.65 15.06 36.43
N ASN A 513 -31.20 15.06 37.65
CA ASN A 513 -30.38 15.12 38.88
C ASN A 513 -29.61 13.81 39.13
N ALA A 514 -30.23 12.67 38.83
CA ALA A 514 -29.56 11.38 38.90
C ALA A 514 -28.40 11.33 37.89
N LEU A 515 -28.64 11.76 36.66
CA LEU A 515 -27.61 11.82 35.61
C LEU A 515 -26.45 12.77 35.98
N ALA A 516 -26.77 13.95 36.50
CA ALA A 516 -25.77 14.92 36.95
C ALA A 516 -24.87 14.34 38.06
N SER A 517 -25.44 13.54 38.96
CA SER A 517 -24.68 12.86 40.01
C SER A 517 -23.73 11.80 39.44
N GLU A 518 -24.16 11.04 38.42
CA GLU A 518 -23.32 10.07 37.72
C GLU A 518 -22.19 10.74 36.95
N VAL A 519 -22.47 11.81 36.20
CA VAL A 519 -21.46 12.62 35.50
C VAL A 519 -20.45 13.20 36.48
N SER A 520 -20.92 13.72 37.61
CA SER A 520 -20.04 14.21 38.68
C SER A 520 -19.14 13.11 39.23
N THR A 521 -19.65 11.89 39.35
CA THR A 521 -18.89 10.74 39.85
C THR A 521 -17.83 10.30 38.83
N ILE A 522 -18.18 10.24 37.55
CA ILE A 522 -17.25 9.94 36.46
C ILE A 522 -16.07 10.93 36.47
N LEU A 523 -16.37 12.24 36.46
CA LEU A 523 -15.35 13.28 36.41
C LEU A 523 -14.51 13.35 37.69
N TYR A 524 -15.10 13.05 38.85
CA TYR A 524 -14.36 12.93 40.12
C TYR A 524 -13.32 11.80 40.07
N TYR A 525 -13.71 10.59 39.63
CA TYR A 525 -12.78 9.46 39.54
C TYR A 525 -11.76 9.59 38.40
N LEU A 526 -12.07 10.38 37.38
CA LEU A 526 -11.11 10.77 36.35
C LEU A 526 -10.20 11.95 36.76
N ASP A 527 -10.37 12.51 37.96
CA ASP A 527 -9.61 13.65 38.51
C ASP A 527 -9.74 14.96 37.70
N HIS A 528 -10.97 15.26 37.25
CA HIS A 528 -11.28 16.51 36.54
C HIS A 528 -12.29 17.38 37.30
N LYS A 529 -11.87 18.60 37.61
CA LYS A 529 -12.80 19.68 38.00
C LYS A 529 -13.55 20.15 36.76
N TYR A 530 -14.85 20.35 36.89
CA TYR A 530 -15.72 20.76 35.80
C TYR A 530 -16.73 21.82 36.24
N GLU A 531 -17.22 22.56 35.26
CA GLU A 531 -18.37 23.45 35.38
C GLU A 531 -19.48 22.96 34.44
N VAL A 532 -20.72 23.31 34.74
CA VAL A 532 -21.86 23.08 33.85
C VAL A 532 -22.34 24.40 33.26
N LYS A 533 -22.65 24.39 31.95
CA LYS A 533 -23.29 25.51 31.26
C LYS A 533 -24.53 25.03 30.53
N GLU A 534 -25.52 25.90 30.40
CA GLU A 534 -26.69 25.63 29.55
C GLU A 534 -26.26 25.44 28.09
N THR A 535 -26.87 24.47 27.41
CA THR A 535 -26.64 24.14 26.00
C THR A 535 -27.94 24.07 25.22
N SER A 536 -27.85 24.06 23.90
CA SER A 536 -29.00 23.91 23.00
C SER A 536 -28.72 22.78 21.98
N ASP A 537 -28.70 21.55 22.49
CA ASP A 537 -28.61 20.34 21.68
C ASP A 537 -30.01 19.78 21.44
N PRO A 538 -30.42 19.56 20.16
CA PRO A 538 -31.77 19.15 19.80
C PRO A 538 -32.14 17.74 20.24
N ARG A 539 -31.15 16.93 20.65
CA ARG A 539 -31.36 15.57 21.16
C ARG A 539 -31.97 15.56 22.56
N PHE A 540 -31.91 16.68 23.29
CA PHE A 540 -32.33 16.79 24.69
C PHE A 540 -33.45 17.84 24.88
N ILE A 541 -34.15 17.75 26.02
CA ILE A 541 -35.21 18.71 26.39
C ILE A 541 -34.58 20.09 26.70
N PRO A 542 -35.09 21.18 26.10
CA PRO A 542 -34.66 22.54 26.45
C PRO A 542 -34.81 22.83 27.94
N GLY A 543 -33.74 23.34 28.57
CA GLY A 543 -33.69 23.61 30.01
C GLY A 543 -33.45 22.37 30.90
N ARG A 544 -33.33 21.16 30.34
CA ARG A 544 -32.95 19.93 31.05
C ARG A 544 -31.73 19.24 30.41
N GLN A 545 -30.76 20.07 30.02
CA GLN A 545 -29.50 19.66 29.42
C GLN A 545 -28.38 20.57 29.91
N ALA A 546 -27.17 20.03 29.97
CA ALA A 546 -25.97 20.76 30.35
C ALA A 546 -24.76 20.33 29.53
N GLY A 547 -23.94 21.31 29.16
CA GLY A 547 -22.61 21.12 28.62
C GLY A 547 -21.59 20.98 29.74
N ILE A 548 -20.68 20.03 29.59
CA ILE A 548 -19.59 19.79 30.54
C ILE A 548 -18.41 20.64 30.11
N ILE A 549 -18.00 21.59 30.94
CA ILE A 549 -16.87 22.48 30.68
C ILE A 549 -15.68 22.06 31.55
N VAL A 550 -14.56 21.75 30.92
CA VAL A 550 -13.29 21.48 31.60
C VAL A 550 -12.25 22.43 31.02
N ASN A 551 -11.56 23.19 31.88
CA ASN A 551 -10.57 24.20 31.48
C ASN A 551 -11.10 25.22 30.45
N GLY A 552 -12.38 25.60 30.54
CA GLY A 552 -13.02 26.55 29.63
C GLY A 552 -13.46 25.97 28.28
N VAL A 553 -13.20 24.69 28.00
CA VAL A 553 -13.61 24.00 26.76
C VAL A 553 -14.79 23.06 27.06
N GLN A 554 -15.78 23.04 26.17
CA GLN A 554 -16.87 22.07 26.26
C GLN A 554 -16.38 20.70 25.80
N VAL A 555 -16.33 19.74 26.72
CA VAL A 555 -15.82 18.38 26.48
C VAL A 555 -16.95 17.35 26.35
N GLY A 556 -18.19 17.73 26.61
CA GLY A 556 -19.32 16.82 26.51
C GLY A 556 -20.66 17.50 26.74
N VAL A 557 -21.73 16.72 26.64
CA VAL A 557 -23.12 17.14 26.87
C VAL A 557 -23.89 16.00 27.52
N PHE A 558 -24.84 16.33 28.41
CA PHE A 558 -25.71 15.35 29.02
C PHE A 558 -27.09 15.97 29.34
N GLY A 559 -28.15 15.16 29.37
CA GLY A 559 -29.50 15.65 29.65
C GLY A 559 -30.60 14.59 29.54
N GLU A 560 -31.84 15.03 29.74
CA GLU A 560 -33.04 14.25 29.46
C GLU A 560 -33.32 14.23 27.95
N VAL A 561 -33.44 13.05 27.35
CA VAL A 561 -33.65 12.89 25.91
C VAL A 561 -34.99 13.50 25.49
N HIS A 562 -35.01 14.22 24.38
CA HIS A 562 -36.21 14.90 23.89
C HIS A 562 -37.35 13.90 23.56
N PRO A 563 -38.61 14.14 23.96
CA PRO A 563 -39.73 13.23 23.70
C PRO A 563 -39.89 12.84 22.23
N GLN A 564 -39.71 13.79 21.30
CA GLN A 564 -39.72 13.50 19.86
C GLN A 564 -38.65 12.48 19.44
N VAL A 565 -37.45 12.55 20.02
CA VAL A 565 -36.38 11.58 19.72
C VAL A 565 -36.76 10.21 20.26
N LEU A 566 -37.28 10.13 21.49
CA LEU A 566 -37.78 8.86 22.05
C LEU A 566 -38.91 8.25 21.20
N GLU A 567 -39.86 9.07 20.74
CA GLU A 567 -40.93 8.64 19.84
C GLU A 567 -40.40 8.14 18.49
N ASN A 568 -39.43 8.85 17.90
CA ASN A 568 -38.77 8.45 16.65
C ASN A 568 -38.07 7.07 16.76
N TRP A 569 -37.57 6.74 17.96
CA TRP A 569 -36.98 5.46 18.32
C TRP A 569 -37.97 4.45 18.91
N GLN A 570 -39.24 4.82 19.08
CA GLN A 570 -40.31 3.99 19.68
C GLN A 570 -40.01 3.55 21.12
N ILE A 571 -39.36 4.43 21.90
CA ILE A 571 -39.05 4.20 23.31
C ILE A 571 -40.11 4.86 24.18
N SER A 572 -40.79 4.07 25.02
CA SER A 572 -41.91 4.54 25.85
C SER A 572 -41.53 4.98 27.27
N VAL A 573 -40.27 4.75 27.67
CA VAL A 573 -39.75 5.12 28.99
C VAL A 573 -38.89 6.38 28.91
N PRO A 574 -38.81 7.19 29.98
CA PRO A 574 -37.86 8.29 30.04
C PRO A 574 -36.42 7.79 29.91
N CYS A 575 -35.60 8.51 29.15
CA CYS A 575 -34.17 8.27 29.05
C CYS A 575 -33.37 9.52 29.38
N VAL A 576 -32.27 9.31 30.09
CA VAL A 576 -31.22 10.30 30.30
C VAL A 576 -29.96 9.79 29.62
N ALA A 577 -29.26 10.65 28.90
CA ALA A 577 -28.08 10.27 28.13
C ALA A 577 -27.00 11.34 28.19
N GLY A 578 -25.77 10.95 27.91
CA GLY A 578 -24.66 11.88 27.78
C GLY A 578 -23.56 11.33 26.89
N GLU A 579 -22.71 12.26 26.44
CA GLU A 579 -21.56 11.97 25.61
C GLU A 579 -20.40 12.87 26.00
N ILE A 580 -19.21 12.29 26.19
CA ILE A 580 -18.01 12.96 26.66
C ILE A 580 -16.85 12.61 25.72
N ASN A 581 -16.20 13.64 25.17
CA ASN A 581 -14.94 13.51 24.46
C ASN A 581 -13.84 13.08 25.44
N VAL A 582 -13.41 11.83 25.32
CA VAL A 582 -12.40 11.21 26.18
C VAL A 582 -11.03 11.83 25.91
N GLU A 583 -10.73 12.20 24.68
CA GLU A 583 -9.45 12.80 24.30
C GLU A 583 -9.28 14.19 24.90
N SER A 584 -10.35 14.99 24.96
CA SER A 584 -10.31 16.31 25.61
C SER A 584 -10.15 16.26 27.13
N LEU A 585 -10.45 15.12 27.75
CA LEU A 585 -10.20 14.87 29.18
C LEU A 585 -8.80 14.34 29.43
N MET A 586 -8.07 13.88 28.42
CA MET A 586 -6.70 13.45 28.66
C MET A 586 -5.89 14.65 29.14
N PRO A 587 -4.93 14.46 30.08
CA PRO A 587 -4.05 15.53 30.48
C PRO A 587 -3.39 16.07 29.22
N ASN A 588 -3.68 17.34 28.89
CA ASN A 588 -3.03 18.03 27.79
C ASN A 588 -1.53 17.85 28.01
N SER A 589 -0.89 17.06 27.17
CA SER A 589 0.54 17.22 26.92
C SER A 589 0.70 18.54 26.18
N THR A 590 0.49 19.66 26.90
CA THR A 590 0.63 21.04 26.42
C THR A 590 -0.03 21.32 25.07
N SER A 591 -1.30 21.72 25.14
CA SER A 591 -1.95 22.56 24.14
C SER A 591 -1.17 23.87 23.98
N ALA A 592 -0.31 23.96 22.96
CA ALA A 592 0.19 25.22 22.42
C ALA A 592 0.49 25.16 20.91
N ASN A 593 -0.07 24.20 20.15
CA ASN A 593 0.25 24.06 18.72
C ASN A 593 -0.93 23.89 17.75
N GLU A 594 -2.18 24.06 18.18
CA GLU A 594 -3.33 23.81 17.29
C GLU A 594 -4.26 24.99 16.99
N SER A 595 -3.90 26.22 17.37
CA SER A 595 -4.67 27.39 16.92
C SER A 595 -3.80 28.42 16.23
N LYS A 596 -3.33 28.06 15.04
CA LYS A 596 -3.19 28.94 13.86
C LYS A 596 -2.71 28.12 12.65
N LYS A 597 -3.63 27.34 12.10
CA LYS A 597 -3.59 26.93 10.70
C LYS A 597 -4.97 27.20 10.11
N ASP A 598 -5.19 28.47 9.79
CA ASP A 598 -6.02 28.83 8.66
C ASP A 598 -5.10 29.40 7.58
N GLU A 599 -5.37 28.95 6.38
CA GLU A 599 -4.53 29.01 5.20
C GLU A 599 -4.13 30.43 4.78
N LYS A 600 -2.88 30.57 4.37
CA LYS A 600 -2.54 31.39 3.21
C LYS A 600 -1.63 30.59 2.28
N LYS A 601 -2.21 30.14 1.17
CA LYS A 601 -1.47 29.92 -0.08
C LYS A 601 -0.69 31.18 -0.40
N CYS A 602 0.63 31.07 -0.48
CA CYS A 602 1.50 31.94 -1.27
C CYS A 602 2.64 31.08 -1.81
N ASP A 603 3.03 31.42 -3.03
CA ASP A 603 3.96 30.71 -3.92
C ASP A 603 5.25 30.23 -3.23
N ALA A 604 5.73 29.06 -3.66
CA ALA A 604 7.01 28.51 -3.20
C ALA A 604 8.16 29.43 -3.64
N ALA A 605 8.51 30.39 -2.80
CA ALA A 605 9.88 30.83 -2.66
C ALA A 605 10.64 29.71 -1.91
N GLU A 606 11.78 29.30 -2.44
CA GLU A 606 12.66 28.30 -1.83
C GLU A 606 12.90 28.64 -0.36
N PHE A 607 12.67 27.68 0.54
CA PHE A 607 12.97 27.83 1.97
C PHE A 607 14.49 27.85 2.15
N ASP A 608 15.08 29.04 2.30
CA ASP A 608 16.51 29.20 2.57
C ASP A 608 16.82 28.83 4.04
N GLN A 609 17.30 27.60 4.22
CA GLN A 609 17.71 27.07 5.52
C GLN A 609 18.85 27.87 6.16
N ALA A 610 19.74 28.49 5.37
CA ALA A 610 20.87 29.25 5.89
C ALA A 610 20.39 30.60 6.47
N GLU A 611 19.46 31.27 5.80
CA GLU A 611 18.80 32.47 6.34
C GLU A 611 17.99 32.14 7.61
N TYR A 612 17.28 31.00 7.60
CA TYR A 612 16.53 30.54 8.77
C TYR A 612 17.44 30.23 9.96
N PHE A 613 18.57 29.54 9.76
CA PHE A 613 19.56 29.29 10.81
C PHE A 613 20.06 30.60 11.43
N ASN A 614 20.46 31.56 10.58
CA ASN A 614 21.01 32.83 11.02
C ASN A 614 20.00 33.64 11.86
N SER A 615 18.72 33.60 11.50
CA SER A 615 17.67 34.36 12.19
C SER A 615 17.06 33.64 13.41
N HIS A 616 17.17 32.32 13.53
CA HIS A 616 16.44 31.56 14.56
C HIS A 616 17.30 30.72 15.50
N ILE A 617 18.45 30.21 15.07
CA ILE A 617 19.17 29.15 15.78
C ILE A 617 20.50 29.65 16.35
N GLN A 618 20.66 29.56 17.67
CA GLN A 618 21.88 29.99 18.35
C GLN A 618 22.72 28.78 18.75
N LEU A 619 23.79 28.55 18.00
CA LEU A 619 24.87 27.64 18.39
C LEU A 619 26.04 28.45 18.99
N LEU A 620 26.62 27.96 20.07
CA LEU A 620 27.81 28.55 20.68
C LEU A 620 28.76 27.48 21.24
N VAL A 621 29.99 27.91 21.49
CA VAL A 621 31.01 27.10 22.16
C VAL A 621 30.83 27.20 23.68
N ALA A 622 30.74 26.07 24.36
CA ALA A 622 30.69 25.98 25.81
C ALA A 622 31.78 25.03 26.33
N LYS A 623 32.35 25.32 27.51
CA LYS A 623 33.36 24.48 28.14
C LYS A 623 32.74 23.65 29.26
N ILE A 624 32.89 22.34 29.19
CA ILE A 624 32.40 21.43 30.22
C ILE A 624 33.29 21.54 31.47
N GLU A 625 32.73 21.99 32.59
CA GLU A 625 33.43 22.16 33.87
C GLU A 625 33.22 20.99 34.82
N LYS A 626 32.06 20.34 34.74
CA LYS A 626 31.69 19.19 35.58
C LYS A 626 30.82 18.21 34.81
N VAL A 627 31.04 16.92 35.01
CA VAL A 627 30.22 15.83 34.46
C VAL A 627 29.80 14.93 35.61
N GLU A 628 28.51 14.64 35.72
CA GLU A 628 27.95 13.75 36.74
C GLU A 628 26.99 12.74 36.12
N CYS A 629 26.95 11.52 36.62
CA CYS A 629 25.94 10.55 36.21
C CYS A 629 24.55 10.96 36.75
N ASN A 630 23.52 10.94 35.91
CA ASN A 630 22.16 11.18 36.39
C ASN A 630 21.67 9.98 37.23
N PRO A 631 21.32 10.17 38.52
CA PRO A 631 20.89 9.08 39.41
C PRO A 631 19.56 8.42 39.01
N LYS A 632 18.78 9.05 38.13
CA LYS A 632 17.48 8.56 37.61
C LYS A 632 17.53 8.19 36.12
N GLY A 633 18.71 8.24 35.49
CA GLY A 633 18.90 7.98 34.06
C GLY A 633 20.23 7.29 33.77
N ASP A 634 20.21 5.97 33.58
CA ASP A 634 21.41 5.14 33.45
C ASP A 634 22.26 5.44 32.19
N LYS A 635 21.69 6.14 31.21
CA LYS A 635 22.37 6.57 29.98
C LYS A 635 22.66 8.08 29.91
N LEU A 636 22.35 8.83 30.97
CA LEU A 636 22.42 10.29 30.95
C LEU A 636 23.57 10.81 31.79
N TYR A 637 24.30 11.77 31.24
CA TYR A 637 25.14 12.68 31.99
C TYR A 637 24.38 13.97 32.34
N ILE A 638 24.83 14.63 33.40
CA ILE A 638 24.49 16.00 33.78
C ILE A 638 25.80 16.79 33.62
N GLU A 639 25.87 17.62 32.60
CA GLU A 639 27.02 18.46 32.30
C GLU A 639 26.78 19.89 32.78
N THR A 640 27.62 20.36 33.69
CA THR A 640 27.72 21.77 34.04
C THR A 640 28.80 22.40 33.17
N MET A 641 28.44 23.45 32.43
CA MET A 641 29.32 24.09 31.46
C MET A 641 29.29 25.62 31.56
N ASP A 642 30.45 26.22 31.29
CA ASP A 642 30.61 27.65 31.05
C ASP A 642 30.27 27.93 29.58
N ASP A 643 29.21 28.71 29.33
CA ASP A 643 28.77 29.14 28.00
C ASP A 643 29.15 30.61 27.72
N GLY A 644 29.98 31.22 28.57
CA GLY A 644 30.37 32.63 28.47
C GLY A 644 29.35 33.62 29.06
N SER A 645 28.20 33.17 29.56
CA SER A 645 27.18 34.04 30.19
C SER A 645 27.56 34.51 31.60
N GLY A 646 28.59 33.91 32.22
CA GLY A 646 28.95 34.13 33.62
C GLY A 646 28.08 33.35 34.63
N THR A 647 27.12 32.56 34.15
CA THR A 647 26.34 31.61 34.98
C THR A 647 26.52 30.19 34.47
N PRO A 648 26.69 29.19 35.35
CA PRO A 648 26.84 27.81 34.92
C PRO A 648 25.56 27.30 34.26
N ARG A 649 25.68 26.78 33.04
CA ARG A 649 24.59 26.14 32.30
C ARG A 649 24.58 24.65 32.57
N ILE A 650 23.39 24.07 32.71
CA ILE A 650 23.21 22.62 32.88
C ILE A 650 22.60 22.05 31.60
N ILE A 651 23.26 21.05 31.00
CA ILE A 651 22.72 20.23 29.91
C ILE A 651 22.69 18.78 30.37
N GLN A 652 21.76 17.99 29.84
CA GLN A 652 21.80 16.53 29.95
C GLN A 652 22.01 15.89 28.59
N SER A 653 23.08 15.12 28.43
CA SER A 653 23.35 14.36 27.21
C SER A 653 23.15 12.85 27.40
N GLY A 654 22.84 12.16 26.29
CA GLY A 654 22.76 10.70 26.22
C GLY A 654 24.11 10.00 25.99
N LEU A 655 25.24 10.66 26.25
CA LEU A 655 26.57 10.23 25.81
C LEU A 655 27.21 9.14 26.68
N ARG A 656 26.64 8.82 27.84
CA ARG A 656 27.21 7.85 28.80
C ARG A 656 27.52 6.45 28.25
N PRO A 657 26.74 5.89 27.30
CA PRO A 657 27.10 4.61 26.67
C PRO A 657 28.31 4.69 25.74
N TYR A 658 28.68 5.89 25.28
CA TYR A 658 29.62 6.09 24.17
C TYR A 658 30.93 6.77 24.59
N LEU A 659 30.89 7.65 25.60
CA LEU A 659 32.03 8.45 26.06
C LEU A 659 32.17 8.38 27.58
N SER A 660 33.41 8.36 28.07
CA SER A 660 33.72 8.43 29.50
C SER A 660 33.70 9.87 30.02
N GLU A 661 33.61 10.06 31.33
CA GLU A 661 33.65 11.40 31.95
C GLU A 661 34.94 12.18 31.60
N SER A 662 36.08 11.47 31.48
CA SER A 662 37.36 12.06 31.06
C SER A 662 37.39 12.52 29.60
N ASP A 663 36.55 11.94 28.74
CA ASP A 663 36.47 12.34 27.33
C ASP A 663 35.73 13.66 27.16
N LEU A 664 34.83 13.98 28.10
CA LEU A 664 33.99 15.17 28.10
C LEU A 664 34.60 16.34 28.89
N LEU A 665 35.20 16.06 30.04
CA LEU A 665 35.66 17.09 30.98
C LEU A 665 36.68 18.04 30.35
N GLY A 666 36.43 19.36 30.44
CA GLY A 666 37.31 20.40 29.92
C GLY A 666 37.25 20.63 28.41
N LYS A 667 36.45 19.87 27.66
CA LYS A 667 36.25 20.07 26.22
C LYS A 667 35.44 21.33 25.95
N HIS A 668 35.79 22.01 24.86
CA HIS A 668 35.03 23.14 24.31
C HIS A 668 34.09 22.58 23.24
N VAL A 669 32.86 22.29 23.64
CA VAL A 669 31.82 21.63 22.84
C VAL A 669 30.88 22.65 22.19
N ILE A 670 30.19 22.23 21.13
CA ILE A 670 29.14 23.05 20.50
C ILE A 670 27.79 22.71 21.11
N ILE A 671 27.04 23.73 21.51
CA ILE A 671 25.70 23.57 22.06
C ILE A 671 24.68 24.43 21.31
N ALA A 672 23.45 23.93 21.22
CA ALA A 672 22.27 24.72 20.89
C ALA A 672 21.77 25.45 22.14
N ALA A 673 22.10 26.74 22.24
CA ALA A 673 21.97 27.52 23.46
C ALA A 673 20.61 28.19 23.66
N ASN A 674 19.86 28.42 22.59
CA ASN A 674 18.52 29.02 22.65
C ASN A 674 17.38 27.99 22.58
N LEU A 675 17.64 26.68 22.76
CA LEU A 675 16.56 25.70 22.96
C LEU A 675 15.84 25.94 24.29
N ALA A 676 14.51 25.86 24.28
CA ALA A 676 13.69 25.99 25.48
C ALA A 676 14.05 24.88 26.50
N PRO A 677 14.12 25.20 27.81
CA PRO A 677 14.52 24.22 28.82
C PRO A 677 13.60 23.01 28.87
N ARG A 678 14.17 21.81 29.01
CA ARG A 678 13.42 20.55 29.09
C ARG A 678 13.79 19.77 30.34
N LYS A 679 12.79 19.34 31.11
CA LYS A 679 13.00 18.47 32.27
C LYS A 679 13.19 17.01 31.82
N MET A 680 14.35 16.44 32.10
CA MET A 680 14.71 15.05 31.79
C MET A 680 15.10 14.33 33.07
N LYS A 681 14.43 13.21 33.37
CA LYS A 681 14.67 12.37 34.55
C LYS A 681 14.85 13.14 35.88
N GLY A 682 14.14 14.27 36.03
CA GLY A 682 14.12 15.06 37.26
C GLY A 682 15.07 16.27 37.30
N VAL A 683 15.94 16.44 36.31
CA VAL A 683 16.85 17.59 36.17
C VAL A 683 16.43 18.42 34.93
N GLU A 684 16.54 19.74 34.99
CA GLU A 684 16.25 20.61 33.84
C GLU A 684 17.50 20.78 32.97
N SER A 685 17.37 20.49 31.67
CA SER A 685 18.40 20.70 30.65
C SER A 685 18.11 22.00 29.91
N PHE A 686 19.09 22.91 29.88
CA PHE A 686 19.01 24.25 29.29
C PHE A 686 19.77 24.31 27.96
N GLY A 687 19.45 23.40 27.04
CA GLY A 687 20.09 23.31 25.73
C GLY A 687 20.32 21.87 25.30
N MET A 688 21.06 21.73 24.21
CA MET A 688 21.48 20.46 23.64
C MET A 688 22.95 20.53 23.24
N LEU A 689 23.73 19.50 23.58
CA LEU A 689 25.11 19.34 23.17
C LEU A 689 25.14 18.55 21.86
N LEU A 690 25.85 19.05 20.85
CA LEU A 690 25.86 18.45 19.51
C LEU A 690 27.00 17.43 19.35
N ALA A 691 26.67 16.27 18.81
CA ALA A 691 27.62 15.22 18.49
C ALA A 691 27.25 14.54 17.16
N CYS A 692 28.15 13.72 16.63
CA CYS A 692 27.91 12.95 15.41
C CYS A 692 28.24 11.48 15.65
N ASP A 693 27.46 10.60 15.03
CA ASP A 693 27.68 9.16 15.06
C ASP A 693 28.58 8.73 13.90
N TYR A 694 29.41 7.71 14.14
CA TYR A 694 30.22 7.07 13.11
C TYR A 694 30.37 5.59 13.41
N THR A 695 30.66 4.80 12.39
CA THR A 695 30.91 3.36 12.54
C THR A 695 32.40 3.06 12.42
N GLU A 696 32.98 2.41 13.43
CA GLU A 696 34.37 1.93 13.42
C GLU A 696 34.38 0.45 13.78
N ASN A 697 34.92 -0.41 12.91
CA ASN A 697 34.94 -1.87 13.08
C ASN A 697 33.54 -2.51 13.29
N GLY A 698 32.48 -1.89 12.75
CA GLY A 698 31.10 -2.39 12.86
C GLY A 698 30.39 -2.05 14.17
N GLU A 699 31.01 -1.25 15.04
CA GLU A 699 30.38 -0.71 16.26
C GLU A 699 30.03 0.77 16.07
N GLU A 700 28.85 1.17 16.54
CA GLU A 700 28.39 2.57 16.56
C GLU A 700 29.14 3.34 17.65
N LYS A 701 29.80 4.43 17.26
CA LYS A 701 30.56 5.32 18.14
C LYS A 701 30.10 6.76 17.95
N VAL A 702 30.40 7.60 18.93
CA VAL A 702 30.04 9.03 18.90
C VAL A 702 31.31 9.87 18.95
N GLU A 703 31.37 10.90 18.12
CA GLU A 703 32.39 11.94 18.15
C GLU A 703 31.77 13.29 18.50
N LEU A 704 32.40 14.01 19.44
CA LEU A 704 31.97 15.34 19.85
C LEU A 704 32.36 16.40 18.83
N LEU A 705 31.45 17.34 18.56
CA LEU A 705 31.81 18.57 17.87
C LEU A 705 32.49 19.53 18.83
N THR A 706 33.77 19.81 18.58
CA THR A 706 34.60 20.64 19.46
C THR A 706 35.29 21.79 18.72
N ALA A 707 35.50 22.88 19.45
CA ALA A 707 36.24 24.05 18.99
C ALA A 707 37.23 24.51 20.08
N PRO A 708 38.31 23.74 20.35
CA PRO A 708 39.24 23.99 21.47
C PRO A 708 39.98 25.32 21.38
N TRP A 709 40.02 25.97 20.21
CA TRP A 709 40.63 27.28 20.01
C TRP A 709 39.69 28.45 20.37
N ALA A 710 38.38 28.21 20.44
CA ALA A 710 37.38 29.25 20.67
C ALA A 710 37.04 29.36 22.15
N LYS A 711 36.85 30.58 22.65
CA LYS A 711 36.48 30.82 24.05
C LYS A 711 35.01 30.47 24.29
N PRO A 712 34.60 30.07 25.52
CA PRO A 712 33.19 29.96 25.89
C PRO A 712 32.39 31.21 25.50
N GLY A 713 31.22 31.01 24.90
CA GLY A 713 30.35 32.06 24.39
C GLY A 713 30.61 32.48 22.94
N THR A 714 31.65 31.93 22.29
CA THR A 714 31.88 32.17 20.85
C THR A 714 30.70 31.61 20.05
N GLN A 715 30.06 32.43 19.22
CA GLN A 715 28.95 32.00 18.37
C GLN A 715 29.46 31.22 17.15
N ILE A 716 28.68 30.22 16.73
CA ILE A 716 28.92 29.53 15.46
C ILE A 716 28.19 30.27 14.35
N VAL A 717 28.93 30.64 13.31
CA VAL A 717 28.44 31.39 12.15
C VAL A 717 28.64 30.59 10.86
N LEU A 718 27.82 30.86 9.85
CA LEU A 718 27.97 30.28 8.52
C LEU A 718 28.94 31.10 7.68
N GLU A 719 29.76 30.43 6.88
CA GLU A 719 30.62 31.09 5.89
C GLU A 719 29.80 32.04 4.99
N GLY A 720 30.24 33.30 4.89
CA GLY A 720 29.61 34.32 4.03
C GLY A 720 28.30 34.93 4.55
N CYS A 721 27.93 34.70 5.82
CA CYS A 721 26.71 35.24 6.44
C CYS A 721 27.01 36.29 7.53
N GLY A 722 26.18 37.33 7.64
CA GLY A 722 26.28 38.38 8.67
C GLY A 722 25.59 38.01 10.00
N GLU A 723 25.69 38.88 11.00
CA GLU A 723 25.00 38.73 12.29
C GLU A 723 23.51 39.11 12.17
N PHE A 724 22.65 38.31 12.79
CA PHE A 724 21.20 38.54 12.87
C PHE A 724 20.74 38.44 14.32
N GLU A 725 19.67 39.17 14.66
CA GLU A 725 19.05 39.09 15.98
C GLU A 725 18.23 37.79 16.10
N LYS A 726 18.63 36.92 17.04
CA LYS A 726 18.03 35.60 17.24
C LYS A 726 17.00 35.63 18.38
N PRO A 727 15.92 34.84 18.29
CA PRO A 727 14.94 34.73 19.38
C PRO A 727 15.58 34.13 20.63
N ALA A 728 15.13 34.62 21.79
CA ALA A 728 15.66 34.19 23.10
C ALA A 728 15.44 32.69 23.39
N LYS A 729 14.36 32.10 22.87
CA LYS A 729 14.07 30.66 23.00
C LYS A 729 13.40 30.12 21.73
N ILE A 730 13.77 28.91 21.33
CA ILE A 730 13.14 28.11 20.27
C ILE A 730 12.75 26.73 20.80
N ASP A 731 11.72 26.13 20.23
CA ASP A 731 11.37 24.72 20.44
C ASP A 731 12.24 23.81 19.55
N ILE A 732 12.18 22.50 19.79
CA ILE A 732 12.96 21.51 19.04
C ILE A 732 12.54 21.43 17.57
N ASP A 733 11.25 21.63 17.26
CA ASP A 733 10.74 21.56 15.90
C ASP A 733 11.35 22.68 15.03
N LYS A 734 11.55 23.87 15.60
CA LYS A 734 12.27 24.98 14.95
C LYS A 734 13.75 24.66 14.75
N PHE A 735 14.39 23.95 15.68
CA PHE A 735 15.78 23.55 15.54
C PHE A 735 15.97 22.53 14.40
N CYS A 736 15.06 21.57 14.27
CA CYS A 736 15.07 20.51 13.25
C CYS A 736 14.71 20.98 11.83
N LYS A 737 14.41 22.27 11.62
CA LYS A 737 14.17 22.83 10.27
C LYS A 737 15.44 23.07 9.46
N VAL A 738 16.60 22.95 10.09
CA VAL A 738 17.91 23.15 9.46
C VAL A 738 18.64 21.82 9.45
N GLU A 739 19.27 21.51 8.33
CA GLU A 739 20.11 20.34 8.19
C GLU A 739 21.51 20.59 8.79
N TYR A 740 21.98 19.65 9.61
CA TYR A 740 23.32 19.64 10.20
C TYR A 740 23.99 18.31 9.85
N ASN A 741 25.10 18.36 9.13
CA ASN A 741 25.80 17.15 8.71
C ASN A 741 27.32 17.37 8.69
N ILE A 742 28.07 16.28 8.66
CA ILE A 742 29.51 16.28 8.47
C ILE A 742 29.81 15.86 7.03
N ARG A 743 30.48 16.73 6.26
CA ARG A 743 30.95 16.43 4.90
C ARG A 743 32.43 16.76 4.80
N ASN A 744 33.22 15.82 4.26
CA ASN A 744 34.67 15.93 4.20
C ASN A 744 35.28 16.33 5.56
N ASN A 745 34.89 15.64 6.63
CA ASN A 745 35.33 15.89 8.00
C ASN A 745 35.05 17.31 8.53
N THR A 746 34.11 18.04 7.92
CA THR A 746 33.79 19.43 8.26
C THR A 746 32.32 19.55 8.58
N MET A 747 31.99 20.29 9.65
CA MET A 747 30.61 20.57 10.03
C MET A 747 29.96 21.53 9.04
N MET A 748 28.87 21.06 8.44
CA MET A 748 28.03 21.81 7.51
C MET A 748 26.67 22.07 8.15
N ILE A 749 26.14 23.27 7.93
CA ILE A 749 24.82 23.69 8.38
C ILE A 749 24.15 24.36 7.18
N ALA A 750 22.99 23.84 6.75
CA ALA A 750 22.30 24.29 5.54
C ALA A 750 23.22 24.35 4.30
N GLY A 751 24.12 23.36 4.15
CA GLY A 751 25.09 23.28 3.05
C GLY A 751 26.25 24.28 3.11
N LYS A 752 26.37 25.11 4.16
CA LYS A 752 27.49 26.04 4.38
C LYS A 752 28.38 25.59 5.53
N LYS A 753 29.67 25.93 5.47
CA LYS A 753 30.62 25.57 6.53
C LYS A 753 30.33 26.33 7.82
N ALA A 754 30.33 25.62 8.94
CA ALA A 754 30.24 26.19 10.27
C ALA A 754 31.60 26.68 10.76
N LEU A 755 31.66 27.93 11.23
CA LEU A 755 32.88 28.58 11.70
C LEU A 755 32.74 28.97 13.18
N ALA A 756 33.78 28.70 13.96
CA ALA A 756 33.97 29.23 15.32
C ALA A 756 35.23 30.10 15.34
N ASP A 757 35.10 31.39 15.68
CA ASP A 757 36.20 32.36 15.67
C ASP A 757 36.99 32.36 14.33
N GLY A 758 36.24 32.29 13.21
CA GLY A 758 36.78 32.28 11.85
C GLY A 758 37.45 30.99 11.38
N LYS A 759 37.44 29.91 12.18
CA LYS A 759 37.98 28.60 11.80
C LYS A 759 36.87 27.55 11.65
N GLU A 760 37.05 26.67 10.67
CA GLU A 760 36.15 25.54 10.39
C GLU A 760 36.13 24.55 11.56
N ILE A 761 34.93 24.09 11.93
CA ILE A 761 34.73 22.99 12.89
C ILE A 761 34.90 21.68 12.13
N LYS A 762 35.79 20.82 12.63
CA LYS A 762 36.17 19.55 12.00
C LYS A 762 36.05 18.38 12.95
N THR A 763 35.83 17.20 12.36
CA THR A 763 35.82 15.89 13.00
C THR A 763 37.05 15.09 12.56
N GLU A 764 37.63 14.29 13.44
CA GLU A 764 38.77 13.43 13.16
C GLU A 764 38.33 12.12 12.51
N LYS A 765 37.19 11.56 12.90
CA LYS A 765 36.74 10.22 12.50
C LYS A 765 35.41 10.20 11.76
N ALA A 766 34.45 11.00 12.21
CA ALA A 766 33.14 11.09 11.61
C ALA A 766 33.22 11.78 10.24
N ASN A 767 32.66 11.15 9.21
CA ASN A 767 32.51 11.72 7.87
C ASN A 767 31.25 11.17 7.21
N ASP A 768 30.56 11.98 6.42
CA ASP A 768 29.31 11.64 5.72
C ASP A 768 28.18 11.13 6.64
N CYS A 769 28.02 11.76 7.79
CA CYS A 769 27.01 11.47 8.81
C CYS A 769 26.22 12.73 9.22
N ASP A 770 25.10 12.54 9.88
CA ASP A 770 24.28 13.63 10.41
C ASP A 770 24.75 14.04 11.81
N VAL A 771 24.48 15.30 12.19
CA VAL A 771 24.75 15.80 13.55
C VAL A 771 23.47 15.70 14.36
N CYS A 772 23.55 15.03 15.51
CA CYS A 772 22.44 14.77 16.42
C CYS A 772 22.50 15.60 17.70
#